data_AF-A0A4P5RBY9-F1
#
_entry.id   AF-A0A4P5RBY9-F1
#
_cell.length_a   1.000
_cell.length_b   1.000
_cell.length_c   1.000
_cell.angle_alpha   90.00
_cell.angle_beta   90.00
_cell.angle_gamma   90.00
#
_symmetry.space_group_name_H-M   'P 1'
#
loop_
_entity.id
_entity.type
_entity.pdbx_description
1 polymer ?
#
loop_
_entity_poly.entity_id
_entity_poly.type
_entity_poly.pdbx_seq_one_letter_code
_entity_poly.pdbx_strand_id
1 'polypeptide(L)'
;MKELFSKRWSAQQITSAIVVAGSTFMLLMTLHPELILRNNTPTGGDMGAHVYGPAYLRDFLLPHFRLTGWSNDWYSGFPMYRFYMVVPALAVLLIDLILPYGIALKLIAVLGILTLPVCTWLFGKFAKFLFPIPELLTLASVVFLYDESFTIYGGNIASTMAGEFSFSISLSLAVLGFGLLIRAFEEHRGKMLTALVVALSALSHGIVLLFVFGGVVLLAAVWFERRSAMTALTVSITAVLLSSFWVLPFLTGHAYMTDMKYEPRPSGASDSFWSMYFPLTTFWDIVITGFAVIAFANFVKARNRTGIWMGAYCIVLVLGVYFGRESLPVIGLLWNPRLLPFLYLLRYFMMVIGIYQSAVWLSTFYRLQQLGRKALVEQSVEGIKPLSSISESPKFNLSWITAFTVIVVGIIGFRFQEMPFGKITTNAAGETIYKWGFVSTKATNDGFVDGWARWNFTGYEGKSAYAEYRAVVETMKNIGQDPNLGCGRALWENNGELNKYGTTMSLMLLPHWTKGCIGSMEGLNFEAAGTTPYHFITAAAMSKQSSNPVRELRYDDNNAGLGVRYLQELGVRYYMAFTAEAISQANMQAALVKVAQSGPWVIYKVEASDLVVPMSVQPVIVTSKVGDPKERWLEIGTSWFQHPEDWAAVPVASGPDSWQKVEAVVDLNRRQGEPTDSSRRVDIVKPSETITKVELPAVQVSNTVLEDESISFTVDKVGVPVLVRMSYFPNWKVENAEGPFRVAPNMMVVIPTSNEVRLHYGYSFIDFFAYFMTFLGVATMAVRWRGRQVERNRKLLSR
;
A
#
# COMPACT_ATOMS: atom_id res chain seq x y z
N MET A 1 -10.30 -24.76 41.68
CA MET A 1 -10.50 -23.29 41.58
C MET A 1 -9.48 -22.48 42.40
N LYS A 2 -9.08 -22.88 43.61
CA LYS A 2 -8.02 -22.20 44.40
C LYS A 2 -6.59 -22.31 43.83
N GLU A 3 -6.26 -23.34 43.03
CA GLU A 3 -4.94 -23.47 42.39
C GLU A 3 -4.73 -22.61 41.13
N LEU A 4 -5.80 -22.09 40.51
CA LEU A 4 -5.66 -21.17 39.37
C LEU A 4 -5.28 -19.74 39.79
N PHE A 5 -5.50 -19.39 41.06
CA PHE A 5 -5.21 -18.06 41.62
C PHE A 5 -3.93 -18.03 42.49
N SER A 6 -3.19 -19.14 42.62
CA SER A 6 -2.01 -19.22 43.52
C SER A 6 -0.66 -18.93 42.86
N LYS A 7 -0.60 -18.71 41.54
CA LYS A 7 0.66 -18.42 40.85
C LYS A 7 1.03 -16.94 41.01
N ARG A 8 1.83 -16.62 42.04
CA ARG A 8 2.46 -15.29 42.15
C ARG A 8 3.32 -15.03 40.91
N TRP A 9 3.02 -13.94 40.19
CA TRP A 9 3.82 -13.52 39.05
C TRP A 9 5.20 -13.08 39.51
N SER A 10 6.25 -13.44 38.76
CA SER A 10 7.59 -12.93 39.03
C SER A 10 7.69 -11.45 38.68
N ALA A 11 8.63 -10.73 39.29
CA ALA A 11 8.88 -9.32 38.96
C ALA A 11 9.14 -9.13 37.45
N GLN A 12 9.85 -10.07 36.82
CA GLN A 12 10.08 -10.06 35.37
C GLN A 12 8.77 -10.14 34.58
N GLN A 13 7.85 -11.05 34.95
CA GLN A 13 6.57 -11.19 34.26
C GLN A 13 5.70 -9.92 34.40
N ILE A 14 5.69 -9.31 35.59
CA ILE A 14 4.99 -8.05 35.83
C ILE A 14 5.60 -6.95 34.96
N THR A 15 6.93 -6.81 34.94
CA THR A 15 7.62 -5.82 34.10
C THR A 15 7.36 -6.04 32.61
N SER A 16 7.43 -7.28 32.11
CA SER A 16 7.10 -7.59 30.72
C SER A 16 5.67 -7.15 30.38
N ALA A 17 4.71 -7.46 31.25
CA ALA A 17 3.32 -7.05 31.04
C ALA A 17 3.16 -5.52 31.05
N ILE A 18 3.81 -4.82 31.98
CA ILE A 18 3.79 -3.36 32.05
C ILE A 18 4.42 -2.73 30.80
N VAL A 19 5.58 -3.20 30.36
CA VAL A 19 6.26 -2.63 29.19
C VAL A 19 5.45 -2.86 27.91
N VAL A 20 4.94 -4.07 27.69
CA VAL A 20 4.18 -4.40 26.48
C VAL A 20 2.81 -3.73 26.48
N ALA A 21 2.04 -3.85 27.57
CA ALA A 21 0.72 -3.25 27.67
C ALA A 21 0.81 -1.72 27.74
N GLY A 22 1.78 -1.17 28.47
CA GLY A 22 2.03 0.26 28.55
C GLY A 22 2.45 0.87 27.22
N SER A 23 3.32 0.20 26.46
CA SER A 23 3.67 0.63 25.08
C SER A 23 2.46 0.66 24.16
N THR A 24 1.64 -0.40 24.20
CA THR A 24 0.42 -0.52 23.39
C THR A 24 -0.61 0.54 23.78
N PHE A 25 -0.78 0.77 25.09
CA PHE A 25 -1.70 1.78 25.62
C PHE A 25 -1.26 3.19 25.24
N MET A 26 0.04 3.51 25.35
CA MET A 26 0.58 4.81 24.95
C MET A 26 0.31 5.08 23.46
N LEU A 27 0.56 4.10 22.59
CA LEU A 27 0.25 4.20 21.16
C LEU A 27 -1.25 4.40 20.93
N LEU A 28 -2.11 3.65 21.63
CA LEU A 28 -3.55 3.81 21.54
C LEU A 28 -3.97 5.24 21.89
N MET A 29 -3.40 5.82 22.95
CA MET A 29 -3.73 7.19 23.37
C MET A 29 -3.31 8.23 22.33
N THR A 30 -2.14 8.10 21.70
CA THR A 30 -1.73 8.98 20.57
C THR A 30 -2.67 8.86 19.37
N LEU A 31 -3.34 7.72 19.20
CA LEU A 31 -4.26 7.48 18.10
C LEU A 31 -5.70 7.91 18.40
N HIS A 32 -5.94 8.58 19.53
CA HIS A 32 -7.25 9.13 19.90
C HIS A 32 -8.36 8.06 19.94
N PRO A 33 -8.41 7.18 20.97
CA PRO A 33 -9.39 6.10 21.04
C PRO A 33 -10.85 6.59 20.97
N GLU A 34 -11.13 7.79 21.48
CA GLU A 34 -12.42 8.47 21.34
C GLU A 34 -12.78 8.79 19.89
N LEU A 35 -11.80 9.18 19.06
CA LEU A 35 -12.01 9.42 17.65
C LEU A 35 -12.08 8.11 16.87
N ILE A 36 -11.31 7.08 17.23
CA ILE A 36 -11.42 5.74 16.63
C ILE A 36 -12.83 5.18 16.82
N LEU A 37 -13.40 5.31 18.02
CA LEU A 37 -14.73 4.80 18.36
C LEU A 37 -15.89 5.73 17.95
N ARG A 38 -15.61 6.90 17.38
CA ARG A 38 -16.65 7.78 16.82
C ARG A 38 -17.24 7.17 15.56
N ASN A 39 -18.56 7.19 15.39
CA ASN A 39 -19.19 6.72 14.14
C ASN A 39 -19.14 7.83 13.07
N ASN A 40 -18.02 7.92 12.36
CA ASN A 40 -17.75 8.86 11.26
C ASN A 40 -16.82 8.21 10.24
N THR A 41 -16.66 8.84 9.09
CA THR A 41 -15.90 8.31 7.95
C THR A 41 -14.48 8.85 7.97
N PRO A 42 -13.42 8.01 8.11
CA PRO A 42 -12.05 8.50 8.18
C PRO A 42 -11.63 9.19 6.88
N THR A 43 -10.68 10.12 7.00
CA THR A 43 -10.11 10.90 5.89
C THR A 43 -8.58 10.96 5.98
N GLY A 44 -7.95 11.77 5.12
CA GLY A 44 -6.54 12.16 5.15
C GLY A 44 -5.66 11.30 4.26
N GLY A 45 -4.76 11.94 3.50
CA GLY A 45 -3.99 11.24 2.45
C GLY A 45 -4.87 10.28 1.64
N ASP A 46 -4.34 9.09 1.39
CA ASP A 46 -5.02 7.96 0.73
C ASP A 46 -6.04 7.27 1.65
N MET A 47 -5.93 7.42 2.98
CA MET A 47 -6.86 6.84 3.97
C MET A 47 -8.32 7.23 3.68
N GLY A 48 -8.56 8.46 3.20
CA GLY A 48 -9.90 8.92 2.84
C GLY A 48 -10.54 8.11 1.71
N ALA A 49 -9.76 7.63 0.74
CA ALA A 49 -10.29 6.83 -0.36
C ALA A 49 -10.39 5.33 -0.03
N HIS A 50 -9.65 4.83 0.97
CA HIS A 50 -9.73 3.44 1.42
C HIS A 50 -11.11 3.02 1.95
N VAL A 51 -11.97 3.98 2.28
CA VAL A 51 -13.38 3.76 2.67
C VAL A 51 -14.16 3.05 1.57
N TYR A 52 -13.82 3.26 0.29
CA TYR A 52 -14.54 2.68 -0.84
C TYR A 52 -14.37 1.16 -0.95
N GLY A 53 -13.14 0.66 -0.83
CA GLY A 53 -12.82 -0.71 -1.22
C GLY A 53 -13.56 -1.79 -0.44
N PRO A 54 -13.51 -1.81 0.91
CA PRO A 54 -14.24 -2.79 1.70
C PRO A 54 -15.76 -2.66 1.53
N ALA A 55 -16.29 -1.45 1.38
CA ALA A 55 -17.71 -1.25 1.09
C ALA A 55 -18.10 -1.89 -0.26
N TYR A 56 -17.29 -1.69 -1.31
CA TYR A 56 -17.51 -2.34 -2.60
C TYR A 56 -17.46 -3.87 -2.50
N LEU A 57 -16.49 -4.41 -1.76
CA LEU A 57 -16.37 -5.84 -1.49
C LEU A 57 -17.64 -6.40 -0.82
N ARG A 58 -18.17 -5.69 0.20
CA ARG A 58 -19.38 -6.08 0.93
C ARG A 58 -20.62 -6.04 0.05
N ASP A 59 -20.78 -4.97 -0.72
CA ASP A 59 -22.04 -4.65 -1.39
C ASP A 59 -22.16 -5.35 -2.75
N PHE A 60 -21.05 -5.63 -3.44
CA PHE A 60 -21.05 -6.12 -4.82
C PHE A 60 -20.37 -7.48 -5.01
N LEU A 61 -19.26 -7.77 -4.30
CA LEU A 61 -18.47 -8.98 -4.57
C LEU A 61 -18.83 -10.17 -3.67
N LEU A 62 -18.89 -9.97 -2.35
CA LEU A 62 -19.19 -11.04 -1.38
C LEU A 62 -20.58 -11.68 -1.56
N PRO A 63 -21.65 -10.94 -1.93
CA PRO A 63 -22.96 -11.56 -2.22
C PRO A 63 -22.90 -12.60 -3.34
N HIS A 64 -21.91 -12.49 -4.23
CA HIS A 64 -21.65 -13.41 -5.34
C HIS A 64 -20.51 -14.41 -5.04
N PHE A 65 -20.09 -14.54 -3.77
CA PHE A 65 -18.98 -15.39 -3.32
C PHE A 65 -17.64 -15.07 -4.00
N ARG A 66 -17.40 -13.80 -4.35
CA ARG A 66 -16.17 -13.35 -5.00
C ARG A 66 -15.28 -12.56 -4.03
N LEU A 67 -13.96 -12.70 -4.18
CA LEU A 67 -12.95 -11.88 -3.50
C LEU A 67 -12.30 -10.84 -4.43
N THR A 68 -12.51 -10.99 -5.73
CA THR A 68 -12.02 -10.13 -6.80
C THR A 68 -13.08 -10.04 -7.87
N GLY A 69 -13.15 -8.93 -8.60
CA GLY A 69 -14.11 -8.74 -9.68
C GLY A 69 -13.79 -7.52 -10.51
N TRP A 70 -14.79 -6.96 -11.17
CA TRP A 70 -14.70 -5.68 -11.88
C TRP A 70 -15.37 -4.58 -11.07
N SER A 71 -14.85 -3.35 -11.18
CA SER A 71 -15.56 -2.15 -10.73
C SER A 71 -15.55 -1.11 -11.84
N ASN A 72 -16.69 -0.47 -12.09
CA ASN A 72 -16.84 0.64 -13.03
C ASN A 72 -16.51 2.01 -12.42
N ASP A 73 -16.28 2.06 -11.11
CA ASP A 73 -16.37 3.29 -10.32
C ASP A 73 -15.17 4.21 -10.49
N TRP A 74 -13.99 3.67 -10.81
CA TRP A 74 -12.74 4.42 -11.03
C TRP A 74 -12.14 4.17 -12.41
N TYR A 75 -11.47 5.18 -12.97
CA TYR A 75 -10.63 5.07 -14.18
C TYR A 75 -11.31 4.46 -15.41
N SER A 76 -12.62 4.62 -15.61
CA SER A 76 -13.34 3.89 -16.67
C SER A 76 -13.31 2.37 -16.53
N GLY A 77 -13.12 1.89 -15.31
CA GLY A 77 -13.19 0.51 -14.89
C GLY A 77 -11.83 -0.12 -14.59
N PHE A 78 -11.79 -1.02 -13.59
CA PHE A 78 -10.58 -1.72 -13.18
C PHE A 78 -10.87 -3.06 -12.48
N PRO A 79 -9.92 -4.02 -12.50
CA PRO A 79 -10.06 -5.30 -11.82
C PRO A 79 -9.87 -5.13 -10.29
N MET A 80 -10.97 -5.05 -9.56
CA MET A 80 -11.03 -4.84 -8.12
C MET A 80 -10.38 -5.99 -7.34
N TYR A 81 -9.51 -5.67 -6.38
CA TYR A 81 -8.69 -6.60 -5.58
C TYR A 81 -7.78 -7.56 -6.36
N ARG A 82 -7.59 -7.37 -7.66
CA ARG A 82 -6.62 -8.14 -8.46
C ARG A 82 -5.18 -7.78 -8.13
N PHE A 83 -4.93 -6.48 -7.96
CA PHE A 83 -3.59 -5.92 -7.74
C PHE A 83 -3.38 -5.32 -6.35
N TYR A 84 -4.46 -5.15 -5.59
CA TYR A 84 -4.46 -4.65 -4.21
C TYR A 84 -4.98 -5.72 -3.24
N MET A 85 -4.64 -5.58 -1.97
CA MET A 85 -4.79 -6.62 -0.95
C MET A 85 -6.21 -6.72 -0.40
N VAL A 86 -6.76 -7.93 -0.39
CA VAL A 86 -8.13 -8.17 0.07
C VAL A 86 -8.24 -8.48 1.57
N VAL A 87 -7.18 -9.00 2.20
CA VAL A 87 -7.24 -9.48 3.60
C VAL A 87 -7.54 -8.36 4.61
N PRO A 88 -6.90 -7.18 4.57
CA PRO A 88 -7.26 -6.08 5.46
C PRO A 88 -8.71 -5.61 5.26
N ALA A 89 -9.20 -5.59 4.02
CA ALA A 89 -10.59 -5.25 3.72
C ALA A 89 -11.58 -6.28 4.30
N LEU A 90 -11.30 -7.58 4.17
CA LEU A 90 -12.09 -8.62 4.81
C LEU A 90 -12.09 -8.50 6.35
N ALA A 91 -10.96 -8.10 6.94
CA ALA A 91 -10.90 -7.85 8.38
C ALA A 91 -11.78 -6.66 8.79
N VAL A 92 -11.84 -5.59 7.98
CA VAL A 92 -12.79 -4.47 8.20
C VAL A 92 -14.22 -4.99 8.21
N LEU A 93 -14.60 -5.76 7.19
CA LEU A 93 -15.96 -6.29 7.06
C LEU A 93 -16.34 -7.28 8.17
N LEU A 94 -15.38 -8.07 8.67
CA LEU A 94 -15.62 -8.95 9.80
C LEU A 94 -15.98 -8.17 11.07
N ILE A 95 -15.34 -7.02 11.29
CA ILE A 95 -15.65 -6.13 12.42
C ILE A 95 -16.94 -5.34 12.15
N ASP A 96 -17.22 -4.97 10.89
CA ASP A 96 -18.46 -4.30 10.45
C ASP A 96 -19.73 -5.12 10.78
N LEU A 97 -19.60 -6.44 10.94
CA LEU A 97 -20.72 -7.30 11.38
C LEU A 97 -21.23 -6.96 12.79
N ILE A 98 -20.41 -6.34 13.64
CA ILE A 98 -20.73 -6.08 15.05
C ILE A 98 -20.54 -4.61 15.48
N LEU A 99 -19.85 -3.80 14.67
CA LEU A 99 -19.60 -2.38 14.92
C LEU A 99 -19.87 -1.57 13.63
N PRO A 100 -20.27 -0.30 13.72
CA PRO A 100 -20.44 0.56 12.54
C PRO A 100 -19.20 0.61 11.63
N TYR A 101 -19.42 0.62 10.31
CA TYR A 101 -18.38 0.60 9.27
C TYR A 101 -17.21 1.56 9.49
N GLY A 102 -17.49 2.83 9.84
CA GLY A 102 -16.45 3.82 10.11
C GLY A 102 -15.55 3.44 11.30
N ILE A 103 -16.13 2.88 12.36
CA ILE A 103 -15.40 2.38 13.53
C ILE A 103 -14.59 1.14 13.15
N ALA A 104 -15.21 0.20 12.42
CA ALA A 104 -14.55 -1.02 11.95
C ALA A 104 -13.30 -0.71 11.12
N LEU A 105 -13.41 0.21 10.15
CA LEU A 105 -12.30 0.65 9.31
C LEU A 105 -11.17 1.25 10.13
N LYS A 106 -11.47 2.16 11.07
CA LYS A 106 -10.45 2.79 11.92
C LYS A 106 -9.76 1.80 12.86
N LEU A 107 -10.50 0.86 13.45
CA LEU A 107 -9.93 -0.19 14.30
C LEU A 107 -8.92 -1.06 13.52
N ILE A 108 -9.24 -1.44 12.29
CA ILE A 108 -8.32 -2.21 11.45
C ILE A 108 -7.17 -1.33 10.97
N ALA A 109 -7.40 -0.06 10.63
CA ALA A 109 -6.35 0.86 10.21
C ALA A 109 -5.24 1.02 11.27
N VAL A 110 -5.57 1.00 12.56
CA VAL A 110 -4.58 1.09 13.64
C VAL A 110 -4.01 -0.25 14.10
N LEU A 111 -4.56 -1.38 13.62
CA LEU A 111 -4.24 -2.71 14.13
C LEU A 111 -2.74 -3.04 14.02
N GLY A 112 -2.10 -2.67 12.92
CA GLY A 112 -0.67 -2.88 12.72
C GLY A 112 0.18 -2.17 13.77
N ILE A 113 -0.14 -0.89 14.05
CA ILE A 113 0.54 -0.07 15.05
C ILE A 113 0.38 -0.69 16.45
N LEU A 114 -0.84 -1.06 16.83
CA LEU A 114 -1.14 -1.57 18.17
C LEU A 114 -0.60 -2.98 18.41
N THR A 115 -0.49 -3.80 17.36
CA THR A 115 0.00 -5.19 17.49
C THR A 115 1.52 -5.30 17.40
N LEU A 116 2.20 -4.34 16.75
CA LEU A 116 3.65 -4.41 16.55
C LEU A 116 4.43 -4.60 17.87
N PRO A 117 4.17 -3.85 18.97
CA PRO A 117 4.88 -4.05 20.25
C PRO A 117 4.76 -5.46 20.82
N VAL A 118 3.60 -6.10 20.64
CA VAL A 118 3.35 -7.48 21.06
C VAL A 118 4.07 -8.47 20.14
N CYS A 119 4.03 -8.23 18.83
CA CYS A 119 4.69 -9.07 17.84
C CYS A 119 6.22 -9.04 17.97
N THR A 120 6.81 -7.88 18.29
CA THR A 120 8.26 -7.74 18.55
C THR A 120 8.67 -8.42 19.85
N TRP A 121 7.85 -8.32 20.91
CA TRP A 121 8.05 -9.08 22.14
C TRP A 121 8.02 -10.58 21.87
N LEU A 122 6.98 -11.07 21.17
CA LEU A 122 6.83 -12.48 20.81
C LEU A 122 7.98 -12.97 19.92
N PHE A 123 8.43 -12.15 18.96
CA PHE A 123 9.64 -12.44 18.18
C PHE A 123 10.84 -12.67 19.11
N GLY A 124 11.08 -11.77 20.06
CA GLY A 124 12.16 -11.92 21.03
C GLY A 124 12.05 -13.17 21.90
N LYS A 125 10.83 -13.51 22.34
CA LYS A 125 10.54 -14.73 23.12
C LYS A 125 10.77 -16.01 22.31
N PHE A 126 10.29 -16.05 21.07
CA PHE A 126 10.44 -17.21 20.19
C PHE A 126 11.86 -17.38 19.68
N ALA A 127 12.62 -16.30 19.57
CA ALA A 127 14.06 -16.32 19.34
C ALA A 127 14.89 -16.67 20.60
N LYS A 128 14.22 -16.98 21.73
CA LYS A 128 14.83 -17.33 23.02
C LYS A 128 15.81 -16.29 23.56
N PHE A 129 15.60 -15.02 23.24
CA PHE A 129 16.35 -13.96 23.92
C PHE A 129 15.96 -13.91 25.40
N LEU A 130 16.98 -13.75 26.25
CA LEU A 130 16.80 -13.66 27.70
C LEU A 130 16.26 -12.29 28.09
N PHE A 131 15.52 -12.24 29.20
CA PHE A 131 15.10 -10.97 29.80
C PHE A 131 16.32 -10.08 30.06
N PRO A 132 16.29 -8.78 29.68
CA PRO A 132 15.13 -7.98 29.26
C PRO A 132 15.06 -7.72 27.74
N ILE A 133 15.79 -8.49 26.91
CA ILE A 133 15.89 -8.20 25.47
C ILE A 133 14.52 -8.20 24.77
N PRO A 134 13.61 -9.18 24.97
CA PRO A 134 12.28 -9.14 24.35
C PRO A 134 11.49 -7.86 24.66
N GLU A 135 11.58 -7.35 25.89
CA GLU A 135 10.95 -6.11 26.32
C GLU A 135 11.63 -4.87 25.74
N LEU A 136 12.95 -4.90 25.56
CA LEU A 136 13.68 -3.84 24.85
C LEU A 136 13.29 -3.77 23.37
N LEU A 137 13.02 -4.91 22.72
CA LEU A 137 12.52 -4.94 21.33
C LEU A 137 11.13 -4.31 21.19
N THR A 138 10.26 -4.47 22.19
CA THR A 138 8.98 -3.73 22.29
C THR A 138 9.24 -2.24 22.28
N LEU A 139 10.14 -1.75 23.13
CA LEU A 139 10.46 -0.32 23.19
C LEU A 139 11.12 0.19 21.91
N ALA A 140 11.97 -0.61 21.25
CA ALA A 140 12.53 -0.28 19.94
C ALA A 140 11.45 -0.14 18.86
N SER A 141 10.41 -0.98 18.90
CA SER A 141 9.29 -0.86 17.96
C SER A 141 8.45 0.40 18.20
N VAL A 142 8.32 0.83 19.45
CA VAL A 142 7.70 2.12 19.78
C VAL A 142 8.52 3.27 19.19
N VAL A 143 9.84 3.27 19.38
CA VAL A 143 10.73 4.29 18.78
C VAL A 143 10.59 4.33 17.26
N PHE A 144 10.54 3.16 16.59
CA PHE A 144 10.29 3.06 15.15
C PHE A 144 8.92 3.63 14.74
N LEU A 145 7.86 3.36 15.51
CA LEU A 145 6.51 3.84 15.20
C LEU A 145 6.39 5.37 15.26
N TYR A 146 7.17 6.02 16.13
CA TYR A 146 7.25 7.49 16.25
C TYR A 146 8.36 8.13 15.39
N ASP A 147 9.08 7.36 14.57
CA ASP A 147 10.08 7.92 13.66
C ASP A 147 9.40 8.72 12.55
N GLU A 148 9.57 10.05 12.56
CA GLU A 148 8.96 10.98 11.59
C GLU A 148 9.89 11.29 10.40
N SER A 149 11.06 10.63 10.29
CA SER A 149 11.99 10.85 9.18
C SER A 149 11.45 10.41 7.81
N PHE A 150 10.33 9.69 7.80
CA PHE A 150 9.57 9.31 6.61
C PHE A 150 8.07 9.29 6.91
N THR A 151 7.26 9.71 5.95
CA THR A 151 5.81 9.88 6.15
C THR A 151 4.94 9.03 5.23
N ILE A 152 5.54 8.37 4.23
CA ILE A 152 4.80 7.60 3.20
C ILE A 152 5.47 6.26 2.82
N TYR A 153 6.56 5.85 3.50
CA TYR A 153 7.25 4.60 3.13
C TYR A 153 6.54 3.35 3.66
N GLY A 154 5.90 3.44 4.82
CA GLY A 154 5.12 2.35 5.43
C GLY A 154 5.56 2.00 6.86
N GLY A 155 4.63 1.46 7.65
CA GLY A 155 4.93 0.80 8.93
C GLY A 155 4.91 1.69 10.19
N ASN A 156 5.37 2.95 10.11
CA ASN A 156 5.26 3.91 11.22
C ASN A 156 3.87 4.58 11.30
N ILE A 157 3.61 5.38 12.34
CA ILE A 157 2.31 6.05 12.52
C ILE A 157 2.04 7.02 11.36
N ALA A 158 3.03 7.83 10.98
CA ALA A 158 2.91 8.80 9.89
C ALA A 158 2.45 8.16 8.57
N SER A 159 3.13 7.10 8.13
CA SER A 159 2.79 6.37 6.90
C SER A 159 1.46 5.65 7.02
N THR A 160 1.18 5.03 8.16
CA THR A 160 -0.10 4.35 8.39
C THR A 160 -1.27 5.32 8.25
N MET A 161 -1.12 6.54 8.78
CA MET A 161 -2.09 7.61 8.65
C MET A 161 -2.12 8.25 7.25
N ALA A 162 -1.04 8.15 6.46
CA ALA A 162 -1.08 8.54 5.05
C ALA A 162 -1.93 7.58 4.19
N GLY A 163 -2.19 6.35 4.65
CA GLY A 163 -2.92 5.31 3.92
C GLY A 163 -2.29 3.92 4.03
N GLU A 164 -1.04 3.82 4.51
CA GLU A 164 -0.25 2.59 4.53
C GLU A 164 -0.59 1.63 5.69
N PHE A 165 -1.85 1.57 6.10
CA PHE A 165 -2.27 0.71 7.22
C PHE A 165 -2.14 -0.78 6.90
N SER A 166 -2.39 -1.15 5.64
CA SER A 166 -2.21 -2.52 5.17
C SER A 166 -0.73 -2.95 5.26
N PHE A 167 0.20 -2.03 4.96
CA PHE A 167 1.64 -2.24 5.19
C PHE A 167 1.93 -2.47 6.67
N SER A 168 1.38 -1.64 7.56
CA SER A 168 1.59 -1.74 9.01
C SER A 168 1.11 -3.08 9.60
N ILE A 169 -0.08 -3.54 9.18
CA ILE A 169 -0.61 -4.87 9.54
C ILE A 169 0.33 -5.98 9.06
N SER A 170 0.73 -5.91 7.79
CA SER A 170 1.60 -6.90 7.18
C SER A 170 2.97 -6.96 7.86
N LEU A 171 3.55 -5.80 8.24
CA LEU A 171 4.82 -5.68 8.96
C LEU A 171 4.76 -6.33 10.35
N SER A 172 3.69 -6.06 11.12
CA SER A 172 3.47 -6.68 12.43
C SER A 172 3.38 -8.21 12.33
N LEU A 173 2.61 -8.72 11.35
CA LEU A 173 2.51 -10.15 11.05
C LEU A 173 3.85 -10.74 10.58
N ALA A 174 4.66 -10.00 9.81
CA ALA A 174 5.97 -10.44 9.35
C ALA A 174 6.92 -10.70 10.54
N VAL A 175 6.99 -9.76 11.48
CA VAL A 175 7.83 -9.91 12.69
C VAL A 175 7.40 -11.12 13.52
N LEU A 176 6.08 -11.29 13.71
CA LEU A 176 5.54 -12.49 14.37
C LEU A 176 5.90 -13.77 13.59
N GLY A 177 5.76 -13.74 12.27
CA GLY A 177 6.08 -14.84 11.35
C GLY A 177 7.54 -15.28 11.46
N PHE A 178 8.49 -14.34 11.50
CA PHE A 178 9.91 -14.65 11.69
C PHE A 178 10.18 -15.30 13.04
N GLY A 179 9.56 -14.80 14.11
CA GLY A 179 9.68 -15.40 15.44
C GLY A 179 9.14 -16.84 15.47
N LEU A 180 7.95 -17.05 14.90
CA LEU A 180 7.33 -18.37 14.77
C LEU A 180 8.17 -19.33 13.92
N LEU A 181 8.85 -18.84 12.89
CA LEU A 181 9.73 -19.64 12.05
C LEU A 181 10.99 -20.06 12.80
N ILE A 182 11.63 -19.15 13.55
CA ILE A 182 12.78 -19.48 14.41
C ILE A 182 12.40 -20.57 15.42
N ARG A 183 11.26 -20.41 16.12
CA ARG A 183 10.74 -21.47 17.00
C ARG A 183 10.48 -22.78 16.26
N ALA A 184 9.96 -22.72 15.04
CA ALA A 184 9.73 -23.91 14.23
C ALA A 184 11.03 -24.60 13.80
N PHE A 185 12.13 -23.88 13.60
CA PHE A 185 13.45 -24.47 13.36
C PHE A 185 14.01 -25.17 14.59
N GLU A 186 13.84 -24.59 15.78
CA GLU A 186 14.39 -25.18 17.00
C GLU A 186 13.55 -26.31 17.57
N GLU A 187 12.22 -26.14 17.59
CA GLU A 187 11.29 -27.10 18.21
C GLU A 187 10.68 -28.08 17.21
N HIS A 188 10.77 -27.79 15.91
CA HIS A 188 10.12 -28.53 14.83
C HIS A 188 8.59 -28.67 14.98
N ARG A 189 7.97 -27.75 15.73
CA ARG A 189 6.53 -27.64 15.98
C ARG A 189 5.99 -26.35 15.36
N GLY A 190 4.68 -26.15 15.40
CA GLY A 190 4.07 -24.89 14.96
C GLY A 190 4.03 -24.60 13.44
N LYS A 191 4.65 -25.43 12.59
CA LYS A 191 4.76 -25.22 11.11
C LYS A 191 3.52 -24.65 10.41
N MET A 192 2.33 -25.18 10.68
CA MET A 192 1.09 -24.73 10.00
C MET A 192 0.65 -23.34 10.46
N LEU A 193 0.81 -23.02 11.75
CA LEU A 193 0.55 -21.67 12.25
C LEU A 193 1.57 -20.68 11.67
N THR A 194 2.84 -21.07 11.59
CA THR A 194 3.88 -20.26 10.94
C THR A 194 3.52 -19.99 9.48
N ALA A 195 3.13 -21.02 8.73
CA ALA A 195 2.71 -20.88 7.33
C ALA A 195 1.50 -19.96 7.17
N LEU A 196 0.49 -20.08 8.04
CA LEU A 196 -0.67 -19.20 8.05
C LEU A 196 -0.29 -17.73 8.29
N VAL A 197 0.54 -17.45 9.31
CA VAL A 197 0.97 -16.08 9.63
C VAL A 197 1.81 -15.48 8.50
N VAL A 198 2.71 -16.27 7.91
CA VAL A 198 3.50 -15.88 6.73
C VAL A 198 2.58 -15.58 5.54
N ALA A 199 1.59 -16.42 5.27
CA ALA A 199 0.61 -16.20 4.21
C ALA A 199 -0.25 -14.95 4.46
N LEU A 200 -0.72 -14.73 5.69
CA LEU A 200 -1.52 -13.55 6.06
C LEU A 200 -0.71 -12.26 5.93
N SER A 201 0.57 -12.27 6.31
CA SER A 201 1.48 -11.14 6.08
C SER A 201 1.61 -10.87 4.58
N ALA A 202 1.93 -11.90 3.78
CA ALA A 202 2.04 -11.80 2.33
C ALA A 202 0.76 -11.27 1.64
N LEU A 203 -0.42 -11.73 2.08
CA LEU A 203 -1.72 -11.33 1.56
C LEU A 203 -2.22 -9.97 2.09
N SER A 204 -1.54 -9.39 3.08
CA SER A 204 -1.90 -8.07 3.63
C SER A 204 -1.18 -6.92 2.94
N HIS A 205 0.00 -7.16 2.34
CA HIS A 205 0.73 -6.13 1.58
C HIS A 205 1.77 -6.72 0.62
N GLY A 206 1.67 -6.37 -0.66
CA GLY A 206 2.49 -6.94 -1.74
C GLY A 206 3.96 -6.52 -1.69
N ILE A 207 4.26 -5.32 -1.18
CA ILE A 207 5.66 -4.91 -0.96
C ILE A 207 6.24 -5.66 0.25
N VAL A 208 5.45 -5.83 1.32
CA VAL A 208 5.95 -6.49 2.53
C VAL A 208 6.20 -7.97 2.29
N LEU A 209 5.46 -8.58 1.37
CA LEU A 209 5.70 -9.92 0.86
C LEU A 209 7.17 -10.13 0.44
N LEU A 210 7.81 -9.13 -0.19
CA LEU A 210 9.23 -9.19 -0.55
C LEU A 210 10.13 -9.34 0.69
N PHE A 211 9.84 -8.59 1.75
CA PHE A 211 10.56 -8.72 3.02
C PHE A 211 10.34 -10.08 3.66
N VAL A 212 9.11 -10.58 3.61
CA VAL A 212 8.76 -11.84 4.25
C VAL A 212 9.49 -12.98 3.58
N PHE A 213 9.39 -13.10 2.25
CA PHE A 213 10.06 -14.20 1.54
C PHE A 213 11.58 -14.07 1.57
N GLY A 214 12.14 -12.87 1.36
CA GLY A 214 13.58 -12.63 1.48
C GLY A 214 14.11 -12.98 2.87
N GLY A 215 13.38 -12.57 3.91
CA GLY A 215 13.72 -12.87 5.31
C GLY A 215 13.62 -14.35 5.65
N VAL A 216 12.58 -15.05 5.15
CA VAL A 216 12.40 -16.50 5.32
C VAL A 216 13.52 -17.29 4.64
N VAL A 217 13.88 -16.91 3.40
CA VAL A 217 14.99 -17.54 2.66
C VAL A 217 16.31 -17.34 3.40
N LEU A 218 16.60 -16.11 3.84
CA LEU A 218 17.83 -15.82 4.58
C LEU A 218 17.84 -16.54 5.94
N LEU A 219 16.72 -16.60 6.65
CA LEU A 219 16.61 -17.39 7.90
C LEU A 219 16.91 -18.87 7.64
N ALA A 220 16.34 -19.45 6.58
CA ALA A 220 16.57 -20.84 6.22
C ALA A 220 18.06 -21.11 5.86
N ALA A 221 18.72 -20.14 5.22
CA ALA A 221 20.16 -20.21 4.92
C ALA A 221 21.02 -20.12 6.19
N VAL A 222 20.71 -19.22 7.12
CA VAL A 222 21.44 -19.10 8.40
C VAL A 222 21.22 -20.32 9.30
N TRP A 223 20.05 -20.96 9.22
CA TRP A 223 19.71 -22.19 9.96
C TRP A 223 19.92 -23.48 9.16
N PHE A 224 20.78 -23.45 8.14
CA PHE A 224 20.92 -24.57 7.19
C PHE A 224 21.33 -25.88 7.87
N GLU A 225 20.33 -26.73 8.07
CA GLU A 225 20.44 -28.10 8.57
C GLU A 225 19.31 -28.90 7.91
N ARG A 226 19.51 -30.19 7.61
CA ARG A 226 18.53 -31.02 6.87
C ARG A 226 17.10 -30.89 7.43
N ARG A 227 16.94 -30.89 8.75
CA ARG A 227 15.64 -30.84 9.41
C ARG A 227 15.00 -29.44 9.39
N SER A 228 15.81 -28.40 9.52
CA SER A 228 15.40 -27.00 9.43
C SER A 228 15.03 -26.65 7.98
N ALA A 229 15.81 -27.12 7.00
CA ALA A 229 15.51 -26.98 5.57
C ALA A 229 14.16 -27.61 5.21
N MET A 230 13.87 -28.83 5.68
CA MET A 230 12.54 -29.44 5.49
C MET A 230 11.42 -28.66 6.17
N THR A 231 11.70 -28.00 7.30
CA THR A 231 10.73 -27.15 7.99
C THR A 231 10.47 -25.88 7.19
N ALA A 232 11.51 -25.20 6.71
CA ALA A 232 11.42 -24.04 5.84
C ALA A 232 10.62 -24.38 4.58
N LEU A 233 10.97 -25.48 3.90
CA LEU A 233 10.27 -25.95 2.70
C LEU A 233 8.78 -26.20 2.98
N THR A 234 8.44 -26.88 4.07
CA THR A 234 7.04 -27.13 4.45
C THR A 234 6.28 -25.82 4.67
N VAL A 235 6.88 -24.88 5.41
CA VAL A 235 6.27 -23.59 5.71
C VAL A 235 6.08 -22.77 4.44
N SER A 236 7.12 -22.65 3.60
CA SER A 236 7.08 -21.88 2.36
C SER A 236 6.08 -22.44 1.37
N ILE A 237 6.08 -23.76 1.11
CA ILE A 237 5.09 -24.39 0.21
C ILE A 237 3.67 -24.15 0.73
N THR A 238 3.43 -24.38 2.02
CA THR A 238 2.09 -24.20 2.59
C THR A 238 1.66 -22.73 2.50
N ALA A 239 2.56 -21.79 2.80
CA ALA A 239 2.26 -20.36 2.71
C ALA A 239 1.94 -19.92 1.26
N VAL A 240 2.72 -20.40 0.28
CA VAL A 240 2.48 -20.14 -1.15
C VAL A 240 1.14 -20.72 -1.59
N LEU A 241 0.79 -21.95 -1.18
CA LEU A 241 -0.52 -22.52 -1.46
C LEU A 241 -1.64 -21.65 -0.89
N LEU A 242 -1.56 -21.29 0.40
CA LEU A 242 -2.56 -20.46 1.07
C LEU A 242 -2.74 -19.08 0.44
N SER A 243 -1.69 -18.50 -0.16
CA SER A 243 -1.76 -17.20 -0.84
C SER A 243 -2.02 -17.28 -2.34
N SER A 244 -2.11 -18.48 -2.92
CA SER A 244 -2.17 -18.69 -4.37
C SER A 244 -3.35 -17.99 -5.05
N PHE A 245 -4.53 -17.98 -4.43
CA PHE A 245 -5.75 -17.34 -4.95
C PHE A 245 -5.57 -15.85 -5.29
N TRP A 246 -4.57 -15.19 -4.70
CA TRP A 246 -4.26 -13.79 -4.98
C TRP A 246 -2.92 -13.66 -5.71
N VAL A 247 -1.87 -14.36 -5.25
CA VAL A 247 -0.51 -14.22 -5.79
C VAL A 247 -0.42 -14.69 -7.25
N LEU A 248 -1.06 -15.80 -7.63
CA LEU A 248 -1.00 -16.29 -9.01
C LEU A 248 -1.75 -15.36 -9.99
N PRO A 249 -2.99 -14.94 -9.68
CA PRO A 249 -3.67 -13.87 -10.39
C PRO A 249 -2.87 -12.58 -10.57
N PHE A 250 -2.20 -12.12 -9.51
CA PHE A 250 -1.34 -10.94 -9.52
C PHE A 250 -0.17 -11.11 -10.49
N LEU A 251 0.62 -12.19 -10.31
CA LEU A 251 1.83 -12.46 -11.10
C LEU A 251 1.56 -12.77 -12.58
N THR A 252 0.35 -13.15 -12.94
CA THR A 252 -0.02 -13.40 -14.34
C THR A 252 -0.72 -12.21 -14.98
N GLY A 253 -1.26 -11.29 -14.15
CA GLY A 253 -1.94 -10.09 -14.60
C GLY A 253 -1.07 -8.83 -14.65
N HIS A 254 0.13 -8.83 -14.05
CA HIS A 254 0.92 -7.60 -13.85
C HIS A 254 1.28 -6.87 -15.16
N ALA A 255 1.29 -7.55 -16.31
CA ALA A 255 1.51 -6.93 -17.62
C ALA A 255 0.42 -5.91 -18.03
N TYR A 256 -0.73 -5.94 -17.36
CA TYR A 256 -1.86 -5.02 -17.57
C TYR A 256 -1.96 -3.92 -16.50
N MET A 257 -1.04 -3.90 -15.52
CA MET A 257 -0.96 -2.83 -14.55
C MET A 257 -0.40 -1.56 -15.19
N THR A 258 -0.83 -0.41 -14.68
CA THR A 258 -0.20 0.86 -15.04
C THR A 258 1.10 1.04 -14.27
N ASP A 259 2.13 1.46 -14.99
CA ASP A 259 3.38 1.91 -14.40
C ASP A 259 3.28 3.39 -14.05
N MET A 260 3.34 3.70 -12.77
CA MET A 260 3.37 5.10 -12.31
C MET A 260 4.71 5.78 -12.61
N LYS A 261 5.74 5.01 -13.00
CA LYS A 261 7.09 5.48 -13.28
C LYS A 261 7.67 6.28 -12.11
N TYR A 262 7.35 5.85 -10.88
CA TYR A 262 7.76 6.50 -9.63
C TYR A 262 9.24 6.84 -9.67
N GLU A 263 9.59 8.05 -9.23
CA GLU A 263 10.97 8.50 -9.27
C GLU A 263 11.86 7.61 -8.40
N PRO A 264 12.86 6.93 -9.01
CA PRO A 264 13.88 6.22 -8.25
C PRO A 264 14.52 7.15 -7.24
N ARG A 265 14.70 6.70 -6.00
CA ARG A 265 15.51 7.44 -5.03
C ARG A 265 16.90 6.82 -4.91
N PRO A 266 17.97 7.63 -4.76
CA PRO A 266 17.93 9.08 -4.61
C PRO A 266 17.62 9.84 -5.90
N SER A 267 16.91 10.96 -5.81
CA SER A 267 16.66 11.87 -6.93
C SER A 267 17.10 13.32 -6.67
N GLY A 268 17.75 13.92 -7.66
CA GLY A 268 18.27 15.29 -7.55
C GLY A 268 19.53 15.42 -6.68
N ALA A 269 20.04 16.65 -6.56
CA ALA A 269 21.33 16.93 -5.88
C ALA A 269 21.24 16.91 -4.34
N SER A 270 20.05 17.08 -3.77
CA SER A 270 19.81 17.11 -2.33
C SER A 270 19.43 15.74 -1.74
N ASP A 271 19.29 14.72 -2.58
CA ASP A 271 18.98 13.36 -2.16
C ASP A 271 20.17 12.42 -2.42
N SER A 272 20.37 11.45 -1.56
CA SER A 272 21.47 10.50 -1.68
C SER A 272 21.12 9.18 -1.00
N PHE A 273 21.79 8.10 -1.42
CA PHE A 273 21.69 6.84 -0.69
C PHE A 273 22.11 7.02 0.78
N TRP A 274 23.03 7.95 1.07
CA TRP A 274 23.43 8.25 2.43
C TRP A 274 22.26 8.82 3.25
N SER A 275 21.56 9.85 2.76
CA SER A 275 20.39 10.42 3.44
C SER A 275 19.21 9.44 3.53
N MET A 276 19.09 8.50 2.59
CA MET A 276 18.12 7.42 2.69
C MET A 276 18.51 6.38 3.74
N TYR A 277 19.79 6.00 3.85
CA TYR A 277 20.20 5.04 4.88
C TYR A 277 20.32 5.69 6.25
N PHE A 278 20.60 6.98 6.35
CA PHE A 278 20.83 7.71 7.60
C PHE A 278 19.94 8.97 7.58
N PRO A 279 18.62 8.80 7.83
CA PRO A 279 17.64 9.87 7.62
C PRO A 279 17.48 10.79 8.84
N LEU A 280 18.23 10.55 9.92
CA LEU A 280 18.14 11.33 11.16
C LEU A 280 19.26 12.35 11.21
N THR A 281 19.40 13.03 12.36
CA THR A 281 20.57 13.88 12.57
C THR A 281 21.82 13.01 12.73
N THR A 282 22.97 13.54 12.31
CA THR A 282 24.27 12.83 12.35
C THR A 282 24.53 12.16 13.70
N PHE A 283 24.19 12.83 14.81
CA PHE A 283 24.34 12.27 16.15
C PHE A 283 23.51 10.98 16.32
N TRP A 284 22.22 11.02 15.99
CA TRP A 284 21.34 9.87 16.15
C TRP A 284 21.69 8.73 15.20
N ASP A 285 22.08 9.01 13.97
CA ASP A 285 22.52 7.98 13.02
C ASP A 285 23.80 7.27 13.48
N ILE A 286 24.76 8.02 14.03
CA ILE A 286 25.98 7.44 14.63
C ILE A 286 25.62 6.57 15.84
N VAL A 287 24.73 7.03 16.72
CA VAL A 287 24.29 6.27 17.90
C VAL A 287 23.58 4.98 17.48
N ILE A 288 22.57 5.07 16.61
CA ILE A 288 21.77 3.92 16.17
C ILE A 288 22.66 2.90 15.45
N THR A 289 23.44 3.37 14.47
CA THR A 289 24.26 2.48 13.64
C THR A 289 25.45 1.93 14.41
N GLY A 290 26.11 2.75 15.24
CA GLY A 290 27.23 2.34 16.07
C GLY A 290 26.85 1.22 17.03
N PHE A 291 25.74 1.36 17.75
CA PHE A 291 25.26 0.28 18.62
C PHE A 291 24.73 -0.93 17.84
N ALA A 292 24.11 -0.74 16.68
CA ALA A 292 23.70 -1.86 15.83
C ALA A 292 24.91 -2.69 15.35
N VAL A 293 26.02 -2.05 15.00
CA VAL A 293 27.28 -2.72 14.63
C VAL A 293 27.88 -3.47 15.83
N ILE A 294 27.88 -2.87 17.02
CA ILE A 294 28.32 -3.55 18.25
C ILE A 294 27.48 -4.81 18.50
N ALA A 295 26.15 -4.71 18.36
CA ALA A 295 25.25 -5.85 18.52
C ALA A 295 25.56 -6.96 17.52
N PHE A 296 25.75 -6.60 16.24
CA PHE A 296 26.07 -7.57 15.20
C PHE A 296 27.40 -8.28 15.46
N ALA A 297 28.45 -7.54 15.79
CA ALA A 297 29.76 -8.10 16.11
C ALA A 297 29.68 -9.07 17.30
N ASN A 298 28.94 -8.72 18.36
CA ASN A 298 28.73 -9.60 19.50
C ASN A 298 27.92 -10.84 19.14
N PHE A 299 26.92 -10.75 18.28
CA PHE A 299 26.16 -11.91 17.82
C PHE A 299 26.97 -12.85 16.94
N VAL A 300 27.81 -12.32 16.06
CA VAL A 300 28.77 -13.12 15.28
C VAL A 300 29.73 -13.85 16.22
N LYS A 301 30.31 -13.13 17.20
CA LYS A 301 31.20 -13.72 18.22
C LYS A 301 30.52 -14.81 19.04
N ALA A 302 29.27 -14.56 19.46
CA ALA A 302 28.47 -15.50 20.24
C ALA A 302 27.81 -16.61 19.39
N ARG A 303 27.98 -16.58 18.06
CA ARG A 303 27.33 -17.48 17.10
C ARG A 303 25.81 -17.54 17.25
N ASN A 304 25.20 -16.42 17.62
CA ASN A 304 23.75 -16.32 17.75
C ASN A 304 23.12 -16.16 16.37
N ARG A 305 22.47 -17.23 15.88
CA ARG A 305 21.88 -17.28 14.54
C ARG A 305 20.82 -16.19 14.31
N THR A 306 19.97 -15.88 15.30
CA THR A 306 18.96 -14.81 15.16
C THR A 306 19.62 -13.46 14.94
N GLY A 307 20.63 -13.14 15.76
CA GLY A 307 21.35 -11.87 15.68
C GLY A 307 22.17 -11.74 14.41
N ILE A 308 22.80 -12.82 13.96
CA ILE A 308 23.49 -12.89 12.67
C ILE A 308 22.49 -12.65 11.53
N TRP A 309 21.31 -13.29 11.57
CA TRP A 309 20.27 -13.07 10.58
C TRP A 309 19.82 -11.60 10.53
N MET A 310 19.52 -10.97 11.68
CA MET A 310 19.09 -9.56 11.70
C MET A 310 20.13 -8.63 11.07
N GLY A 311 21.41 -8.77 11.45
CA GLY A 311 22.47 -7.93 10.89
C GLY A 311 22.75 -8.21 9.41
N ALA A 312 22.77 -9.48 8.99
CA ALA A 312 22.90 -9.85 7.59
C ALA A 312 21.71 -9.33 6.77
N TYR A 313 20.51 -9.32 7.36
CA TYR A 313 19.32 -8.87 6.65
C TYR A 313 19.30 -7.35 6.45
N CYS A 314 19.83 -6.56 7.39
CA CYS A 314 20.08 -5.14 7.16
C CYS A 314 20.96 -4.91 5.92
N ILE A 315 22.01 -5.71 5.72
CA ILE A 315 22.88 -5.61 4.54
C ILE A 315 22.11 -5.94 3.27
N VAL A 316 21.34 -7.04 3.27
CA VAL A 316 20.50 -7.42 2.12
C VAL A 316 19.48 -6.33 1.77
N LEU A 317 18.89 -5.66 2.76
CA LEU A 317 17.93 -4.57 2.53
C LEU A 317 18.62 -3.32 1.97
N VAL A 318 19.81 -2.97 2.45
CA VAL A 318 20.63 -1.89 1.87
C VAL A 318 20.95 -2.19 0.40
N LEU A 319 21.39 -3.41 0.10
CA LEU A 319 21.62 -3.83 -1.28
C LEU A 319 20.33 -3.83 -2.10
N GLY A 320 19.21 -4.25 -1.51
CA GLY A 320 17.89 -4.25 -2.15
C GLY A 320 17.41 -2.85 -2.52
N VAL A 321 17.61 -1.85 -1.64
CA VAL A 321 17.31 -0.45 -1.94
C VAL A 321 18.16 0.08 -3.09
N TYR A 322 19.45 -0.27 -3.12
CA TYR A 322 20.38 0.15 -4.17
C TYR A 322 20.06 -0.50 -5.53
N PHE A 323 19.93 -1.82 -5.57
CA PHE A 323 19.68 -2.56 -6.81
C PHE A 323 18.23 -2.42 -7.30
N GLY A 324 17.29 -2.20 -6.38
CA GLY A 324 15.88 -1.96 -6.72
C GLY A 324 15.57 -0.54 -7.18
N ARG A 325 16.57 0.35 -7.33
CA ARG A 325 16.36 1.75 -7.75
C ARG A 325 15.66 1.84 -9.11
N GLU A 326 16.05 0.99 -10.06
CA GLU A 326 15.44 0.92 -11.40
C GLU A 326 14.22 -0.03 -11.42
N SER A 327 13.60 -0.26 -10.26
CA SER A 327 12.57 -1.27 -10.02
C SER A 327 13.07 -2.73 -10.04
N LEU A 328 12.20 -3.67 -9.65
CA LEU A 328 12.54 -5.10 -9.65
C LEU A 328 12.45 -5.68 -11.07
N PRO A 329 13.37 -6.59 -11.45
CA PRO A 329 13.24 -7.36 -12.67
C PRO A 329 11.88 -8.08 -12.71
N VAL A 330 11.30 -8.22 -13.91
CA VAL A 330 10.01 -8.88 -14.21
C VAL A 330 8.77 -8.07 -13.84
N ILE A 331 8.65 -7.53 -12.62
CA ILE A 331 7.41 -6.85 -12.18
C ILE A 331 7.42 -5.36 -12.53
N GLY A 332 8.56 -4.68 -12.40
CA GLY A 332 8.73 -3.30 -12.87
C GLY A 332 7.99 -2.21 -12.08
N LEU A 333 7.48 -2.47 -10.87
CA LEU A 333 6.61 -1.51 -10.13
C LEU A 333 7.06 -1.18 -8.69
N LEU A 334 8.27 -1.56 -8.26
CA LEU A 334 8.73 -1.27 -6.90
C LEU A 334 9.38 0.12 -6.81
N TRP A 335 8.78 1.01 -6.02
CA TRP A 335 9.47 2.22 -5.55
C TRP A 335 10.44 1.88 -4.41
N ASN A 336 11.75 2.01 -4.65
CA ASN A 336 12.79 1.48 -3.76
C ASN A 336 12.80 1.99 -2.30
N PRO A 337 12.33 3.22 -1.94
CA PRO A 337 12.27 3.64 -0.54
C PRO A 337 11.31 2.81 0.29
N ARG A 338 10.37 2.11 -0.35
CA ARG A 338 9.45 1.21 0.33
C ARG A 338 10.16 0.05 1.03
N LEU A 339 11.44 -0.21 0.71
CA LEU A 339 12.28 -1.20 1.41
C LEU A 339 12.91 -0.70 2.73
N LEU A 340 12.99 0.61 2.92
CA LEU A 340 13.67 1.24 4.07
C LEU A 340 13.00 0.99 5.44
N PRO A 341 11.66 0.96 5.58
CA PRO A 341 11.04 0.77 6.90
C PRO A 341 11.50 -0.48 7.63
N PHE A 342 11.67 -1.59 6.90
CA PHE A 342 12.12 -2.82 7.54
C PHE A 342 13.59 -2.77 7.95
N LEU A 343 14.45 -2.09 7.16
CA LEU A 343 15.82 -1.80 7.54
C LEU A 343 15.88 -0.96 8.82
N TYR A 344 15.03 0.07 8.93
CA TYR A 344 15.01 0.95 10.09
C TYR A 344 14.57 0.20 11.35
N LEU A 345 13.49 -0.58 11.27
CA LEU A 345 13.01 -1.42 12.38
C LEU A 345 14.11 -2.37 12.90
N LEU A 346 14.79 -3.10 12.00
CA LEU A 346 15.86 -4.00 12.39
C LEU A 346 17.06 -3.26 13.00
N ARG A 347 17.39 -2.07 12.49
CA ARG A 347 18.45 -1.24 13.10
C ARG A 347 18.08 -0.75 14.49
N TYR A 348 16.83 -0.37 14.73
CA TYR A 348 16.37 -0.05 16.08
C TYR A 348 16.46 -1.26 17.03
N PHE A 349 16.11 -2.47 16.57
CA PHE A 349 16.30 -3.70 17.36
C PHE A 349 17.77 -3.93 17.70
N MET A 350 18.64 -3.83 16.70
CA MET A 350 20.07 -4.04 16.88
C MET A 350 20.69 -2.95 17.77
N MET A 351 20.24 -1.70 17.66
CA MET A 351 20.67 -0.61 18.53
C MET A 351 20.35 -0.92 20.00
N VAL A 352 19.10 -1.23 20.36
CA VAL A 352 18.74 -1.46 21.77
C VAL A 352 19.46 -2.67 22.36
N ILE A 353 19.67 -3.72 21.56
CA ILE A 353 20.48 -4.87 21.96
C ILE A 353 21.94 -4.44 22.16
N GLY A 354 22.50 -3.63 21.27
CA GLY A 354 23.88 -3.17 21.34
C GLY A 354 24.14 -2.27 22.55
N ILE A 355 23.19 -1.39 22.88
CA ILE A 355 23.22 -0.57 24.11
C ILE A 355 23.23 -1.48 25.33
N TYR A 356 22.30 -2.45 25.41
CA TYR A 356 22.23 -3.39 26.53
C TYR A 356 23.51 -4.23 26.67
N GLN A 357 24.03 -4.77 25.57
CA GLN A 357 25.28 -5.54 25.59
C GLN A 357 26.48 -4.69 26.02
N SER A 358 26.55 -3.43 25.57
CA SER A 358 27.60 -2.48 25.98
C SER A 358 27.51 -2.19 27.48
N ALA A 359 26.30 -2.03 28.01
CA ALA A 359 26.09 -1.84 29.44
C ALA A 359 26.47 -3.07 30.28
N VAL A 360 26.13 -4.27 29.80
CA VAL A 360 26.54 -5.54 30.42
C VAL A 360 28.07 -5.63 30.44
N TRP A 361 28.73 -5.32 29.32
CA TRP A 361 30.19 -5.35 29.21
C TRP A 361 30.84 -4.33 30.15
N LEU A 362 30.42 -3.06 30.12
CA LEU A 362 30.95 -2.00 31.00
C LEU A 362 30.80 -2.35 32.48
N SER A 363 29.62 -2.86 32.87
CA SER A 363 29.35 -3.22 34.26
C SER A 363 30.19 -4.43 34.70
N THR A 364 30.40 -5.39 33.82
CA THR A 364 31.26 -6.56 34.07
C THR A 364 32.72 -6.13 34.19
N PHE A 365 33.18 -5.27 33.28
CA PHE A 365 34.53 -4.71 33.29
C PHE A 365 34.83 -3.95 34.59
N TYR A 366 33.90 -3.09 35.03
CA TYR A 366 34.06 -2.33 36.27
C TYR A 366 34.09 -3.24 37.51
N ARG A 367 33.24 -4.28 37.55
CA ARG A 367 33.27 -5.29 38.63
C ARG A 367 34.60 -6.06 38.66
N LEU A 368 35.11 -6.44 37.50
CA LEU A 368 36.41 -7.10 37.37
C LEU A 368 37.55 -6.20 37.83
N GLN A 369 37.53 -4.91 37.46
CA GLN A 369 38.53 -3.95 37.95
C GLN A 369 38.46 -3.77 39.47
N GLN A 370 37.26 -3.68 40.05
CA GLN A 370 37.12 -3.56 41.50
C GLN A 370 37.63 -4.81 42.23
N LEU A 371 37.33 -6.00 41.72
CA LEU A 371 37.85 -7.24 42.29
C LEU A 371 39.36 -7.35 42.13
N GLY A 372 39.91 -6.97 40.97
CA GLY A 372 41.35 -6.91 40.74
C GLY A 372 42.04 -5.95 41.71
N ARG A 373 41.46 -4.77 41.96
CA ARG A 373 41.96 -3.82 42.96
C ARG A 373 41.92 -4.40 44.37
N LYS A 374 40.83 -5.09 44.75
CA LYS A 374 40.72 -5.75 46.06
C LYS A 374 41.75 -6.87 46.22
N ALA A 375 41.91 -7.72 45.21
CA ALA A 375 42.89 -8.79 45.20
C ALA A 375 44.34 -8.27 45.34
N LEU A 376 44.64 -7.13 44.69
CA LEU A 376 45.93 -6.46 44.82
C LEU A 376 46.16 -5.91 46.23
N VAL A 377 45.12 -5.36 46.87
CA VAL A 377 45.19 -4.85 48.26
C VAL A 377 45.31 -5.99 49.27
N GLU A 378 44.56 -7.07 49.08
CA GLU A 378 44.50 -8.21 50.01
C GLU A 378 45.61 -9.25 49.74
N GLN A 379 46.47 -9.03 48.73
CA GLN A 379 47.55 -9.94 48.27
C GLN A 379 47.14 -11.41 48.13
N SER A 380 45.85 -11.69 47.94
CA SER A 380 45.33 -13.06 47.89
C SER A 380 44.19 -13.15 46.87
N VAL A 381 44.11 -14.31 46.21
CA VAL A 381 43.11 -14.62 45.18
C VAL A 381 42.11 -15.67 45.68
N GLU A 382 42.38 -16.28 46.84
CA GLU A 382 41.63 -17.42 47.40
C GLU A 382 40.17 -17.10 47.75
N GLY A 383 39.81 -15.82 47.94
CA GLY A 383 38.44 -15.37 48.20
C GLY A 383 37.62 -14.99 46.95
N ILE A 384 38.21 -14.99 45.76
CA ILE A 384 37.56 -14.47 44.54
C ILE A 384 36.68 -15.55 43.92
N LYS A 385 35.37 -15.49 44.21
CA LYS A 385 34.37 -16.36 43.58
C LYS A 385 34.23 -16.05 42.09
N PRO A 386 33.98 -17.05 41.22
CA PRO A 386 33.68 -16.82 39.82
C PRO A 386 32.45 -15.91 39.71
N LEU A 387 32.60 -14.79 39.01
CA LEU A 387 31.53 -13.82 38.78
C LEU A 387 30.46 -14.46 37.91
N SER A 388 29.24 -14.61 38.44
CA SER A 388 28.05 -14.83 37.61
C SER A 388 27.90 -13.68 36.61
N SER A 389 27.51 -13.97 35.38
CA SER A 389 27.30 -12.91 34.37
C SER A 389 26.30 -11.89 34.90
N ILE A 390 26.60 -10.59 34.77
CA ILE A 390 25.66 -9.55 35.23
C ILE A 390 24.35 -9.57 34.45
N SER A 391 24.34 -10.12 33.23
CA SER A 391 23.13 -10.35 32.43
C SER A 391 22.19 -11.38 33.05
N GLU A 392 22.65 -12.21 34.00
CA GLU A 392 21.82 -13.15 34.75
C GLU A 392 21.20 -12.50 36.00
N SER A 393 21.65 -11.30 36.39
CA SER A 393 21.14 -10.58 37.55
C SER A 393 19.75 -9.99 37.28
N PRO A 394 18.68 -10.46 37.96
CA PRO A 394 17.34 -9.93 37.77
C PRO A 394 17.24 -8.46 38.15
N LYS A 395 17.99 -8.02 39.18
CA LYS A 395 18.03 -6.62 39.61
C LYS A 395 18.61 -5.71 38.54
N PHE A 396 19.75 -6.11 37.94
CA PHE A 396 20.38 -5.34 36.88
C PHE A 396 19.46 -5.21 35.66
N ASN A 397 18.87 -6.32 35.21
CA ASN A 397 17.97 -6.32 34.06
C ASN A 397 16.71 -5.49 34.33
N LEU A 398 16.15 -5.56 35.53
CA LEU A 398 14.99 -4.77 35.93
C LEU A 398 15.32 -3.27 35.97
N SER A 399 16.46 -2.89 36.54
CA SER A 399 16.91 -1.50 36.54
C SER A 399 17.13 -0.98 35.12
N TRP A 400 17.71 -1.80 34.24
CA TRP A 400 17.95 -1.41 32.85
C TRP A 400 16.68 -1.21 32.04
N ILE A 401 15.75 -2.18 32.07
CA ILE A 401 14.50 -2.01 31.34
C ILE A 401 13.69 -0.83 31.89
N THR A 402 13.72 -0.59 33.20
CA THR A 402 13.06 0.56 33.81
C THR A 402 13.69 1.87 33.31
N ALA A 403 15.02 1.99 33.38
CA ALA A 403 15.75 3.17 32.91
C ALA A 403 15.50 3.42 31.41
N PHE A 404 15.56 2.38 30.59
CA PHE A 404 15.32 2.50 29.15
C PHE A 404 13.86 2.88 28.85
N THR A 405 12.89 2.33 29.59
CA THR A 405 11.47 2.72 29.47
C THR A 405 11.29 4.20 29.82
N VAL A 406 11.89 4.67 30.92
CA VAL A 406 11.83 6.09 31.33
C VAL A 406 12.46 6.99 30.27
N ILE A 407 13.57 6.57 29.65
CA ILE A 407 14.20 7.31 28.56
C ILE A 407 13.27 7.40 27.34
N VAL A 408 12.69 6.28 26.89
CA VAL A 408 11.79 6.26 25.73
C VAL A 408 10.56 7.13 25.98
N VAL A 409 9.89 6.94 27.13
CA VAL A 409 8.73 7.76 27.52
C VAL A 409 9.11 9.23 27.68
N GLY A 410 10.30 9.53 28.22
CA GLY A 410 10.79 10.90 28.37
C GLY A 410 11.09 11.58 27.04
N ILE A 411 11.70 10.87 26.09
CA ILE A 411 11.95 11.39 24.73
C ILE A 411 10.63 11.67 24.02
N ILE A 412 9.68 10.73 24.09
CA ILE A 412 8.36 10.87 23.47
C ILE A 412 7.58 12.01 24.15
N GLY A 413 7.47 12.01 25.48
CA GLY A 413 6.79 13.06 26.24
C GLY A 413 7.39 14.45 25.97
N PHE A 414 8.71 14.56 25.87
CA PHE A 414 9.36 15.82 25.52
C PHE A 414 9.06 16.24 24.07
N ARG A 415 9.01 15.29 23.14
CA ARG A 415 8.65 15.53 21.73
C ARG A 415 7.20 16.00 21.59
N PHE A 416 6.27 15.40 22.34
CA PHE A 416 4.86 15.81 22.38
C PHE A 416 4.61 17.05 23.21
N GLN A 417 5.63 17.59 23.90
CA GLN A 417 5.50 18.74 24.80
C GLN A 417 4.58 18.47 26.00
N GLU A 418 4.46 17.21 26.41
CA GLU A 418 3.59 16.71 27.48
C GLU A 418 4.37 16.25 28.72
N MET A 419 5.63 16.67 28.88
CA MET A 419 6.42 16.36 30.07
C MET A 419 5.80 17.00 31.32
N PRO A 420 5.81 16.29 32.47
CA PRO A 420 5.42 16.87 33.75
C PRO A 420 6.20 18.16 34.02
N PHE A 421 5.47 19.21 34.43
CA PHE A 421 6.01 20.56 34.70
C PHE A 421 6.60 21.30 33.48
N GLY A 422 6.41 20.77 32.26
CA GLY A 422 6.71 21.48 31.04
C GLY A 422 5.86 22.74 30.90
N LYS A 423 6.44 23.81 30.36
CA LYS A 423 5.75 25.10 30.15
C LYS A 423 6.07 25.64 28.78
N ILE A 424 5.04 26.15 28.11
CA ILE A 424 5.21 26.99 26.93
C ILE A 424 5.57 28.40 27.43
N THR A 425 6.70 28.92 26.96
CA THR A 425 7.23 30.24 27.32
C THR A 425 7.76 30.95 26.07
N THR A 426 7.99 32.25 26.13
CA THR A 426 8.57 32.99 25.01
C THR A 426 10.05 33.24 25.27
N ASN A 427 10.93 32.96 24.31
CA ASN A 427 12.37 33.23 24.44
C ASN A 427 12.67 34.72 24.20
N ALA A 428 13.92 35.13 24.45
CA ALA A 428 14.37 36.52 24.27
C ALA A 428 14.27 37.03 22.81
N ALA A 429 14.16 36.12 21.83
CA ALA A 429 13.98 36.43 20.42
C ALA A 429 12.49 36.52 20.01
N GLY A 430 11.56 36.42 20.97
CA GLY A 430 10.11 36.47 20.71
C GLY A 430 9.50 35.16 20.20
N GLU A 431 10.27 34.07 20.13
CA GLU A 431 9.77 32.77 19.68
C GLU A 431 9.12 32.00 20.85
N THR A 432 7.98 31.38 20.58
CA THR A 432 7.33 30.46 21.51
C THR A 432 8.14 29.16 21.61
N ILE A 433 8.59 28.83 22.82
CA ILE A 433 9.40 27.64 23.13
C ILE A 433 8.71 26.78 24.17
N TYR A 434 8.83 25.47 24.01
CA TYR A 434 8.53 24.52 25.06
C TYR A 434 9.75 24.33 25.94
N LYS A 435 9.59 24.55 27.25
CA LYS A 435 10.66 24.45 28.23
C LYS A 435 10.33 23.38 29.27
N TRP A 436 11.26 22.46 29.46
CA TRP A 436 11.21 21.46 30.52
C TRP A 436 12.53 21.51 31.31
N GLY A 437 12.49 22.17 32.47
CA GLY A 437 13.69 22.43 33.28
C GLY A 437 14.71 23.30 32.54
N PHE A 438 15.89 22.73 32.28
CA PHE A 438 17.00 23.40 31.57
C PHE A 438 17.04 23.10 30.06
N VAL A 439 16.16 22.22 29.57
CA VAL A 439 16.07 21.87 28.14
C VAL A 439 14.88 22.60 27.53
N SER A 440 15.05 23.11 26.30
CA SER A 440 13.99 23.77 25.55
C SER A 440 14.04 23.43 24.07
N THR A 441 12.88 23.44 23.42
CA THR A 441 12.72 23.30 21.97
C THR A 441 11.72 24.33 21.45
N LYS A 442 11.68 24.58 20.13
CA LYS A 442 10.62 25.40 19.54
C LYS A 442 9.26 24.76 19.84
N ALA A 443 8.29 25.57 20.28
CA ALA A 443 6.93 25.10 20.45
C ALA A 443 6.34 24.84 19.07
N THR A 444 6.09 23.58 18.76
CA THR A 444 5.31 23.16 17.60
C THR A 444 3.88 22.84 18.04
N ASN A 445 2.90 22.88 17.14
CA ASN A 445 1.63 22.19 17.39
C ASN A 445 1.93 20.72 17.73
N ASP A 446 1.17 20.17 18.68
CA ASP A 446 1.16 18.77 19.16
C ASP A 446 1.75 17.81 18.12
N GLY A 447 2.73 16.99 18.52
CA GLY A 447 3.62 16.21 17.63
C GLY A 447 2.96 15.70 16.35
N PHE A 448 3.64 15.81 15.21
CA PHE A 448 3.08 15.62 13.86
C PHE A 448 2.17 14.39 13.75
N VAL A 449 2.56 13.24 14.31
CA VAL A 449 1.75 12.01 14.27
C VAL A 449 0.44 12.06 15.09
N ASP A 450 0.36 12.81 16.19
CA ASP A 450 -0.88 13.03 16.95
C ASP A 450 -1.84 13.91 16.14
N GLY A 451 -1.35 15.06 15.65
CA GLY A 451 -2.12 15.93 14.77
C GLY A 451 -2.62 15.21 13.51
N TRP A 452 -1.79 14.33 12.94
CA TRP A 452 -2.13 13.55 11.75
C TRP A 452 -3.18 12.46 12.04
N ALA A 453 -3.09 11.75 13.16
CA ALA A 453 -4.13 10.81 13.60
C ALA A 453 -5.47 11.52 13.88
N ARG A 454 -5.42 12.67 14.57
CA ARG A 454 -6.58 13.53 14.83
C ARG A 454 -7.22 14.00 13.53
N TRP A 455 -6.40 14.44 12.57
CA TRP A 455 -6.87 14.85 11.24
C TRP A 455 -7.62 13.70 10.55
N ASN A 456 -7.11 12.48 10.58
CA ASN A 456 -7.77 11.37 9.93
C ASN A 456 -9.09 10.96 10.60
N PHE A 457 -9.09 10.82 11.92
CA PHE A 457 -10.20 10.20 12.67
C PHE A 457 -11.27 11.19 13.12
N THR A 458 -11.03 12.50 13.04
CA THR A 458 -12.14 13.48 13.01
C THR A 458 -13.06 13.25 11.81
N GLY A 459 -12.55 12.61 10.76
CA GLY A 459 -13.31 12.19 9.59
C GLY A 459 -13.72 13.33 8.68
N TYR A 460 -14.37 13.00 7.57
CA TYR A 460 -14.97 14.00 6.67
C TYR A 460 -15.96 14.89 7.43
N GLU A 461 -16.79 14.29 8.27
CA GLU A 461 -17.84 14.93 9.07
C GLU A 461 -17.30 15.91 10.13
N GLY A 462 -16.03 15.75 10.52
CA GLY A 462 -15.36 16.65 11.47
C GLY A 462 -14.69 17.85 10.80
N LYS A 463 -14.70 17.96 9.47
CA LYS A 463 -14.07 19.09 8.76
C LYS A 463 -14.98 20.30 8.74
N SER A 464 -14.39 21.49 8.86
CA SER A 464 -15.12 22.76 8.77
C SER A 464 -15.84 22.93 7.44
N ALA A 465 -15.26 22.40 6.34
CA ALA A 465 -15.83 22.43 5.00
C ALA A 465 -16.72 21.21 4.68
N TYR A 466 -17.13 20.41 5.67
CA TYR A 466 -17.95 19.21 5.42
C TYR A 466 -19.29 19.53 4.74
N ALA A 467 -19.93 20.64 5.11
CA ALA A 467 -21.20 21.04 4.49
C ALA A 467 -21.05 21.30 2.98
N GLU A 468 -19.95 21.93 2.55
CA GLU A 468 -19.65 22.18 1.14
C GLU A 468 -19.38 20.86 0.39
N TYR A 469 -18.57 19.97 0.97
CA TYR A 469 -18.34 18.62 0.44
C TYR A 469 -19.63 17.83 0.29
N ARG A 470 -20.46 17.81 1.33
CA ARG A 470 -21.71 17.07 1.34
C ARG A 470 -22.70 17.62 0.32
N ALA A 471 -22.75 18.94 0.14
CA ALA A 471 -23.60 19.60 -0.84
C ALA A 471 -23.24 19.23 -2.28
N VAL A 472 -21.94 19.19 -2.62
CA VAL A 472 -21.52 18.77 -3.97
C VAL A 472 -21.81 17.29 -4.21
N VAL A 473 -21.61 16.43 -3.21
CA VAL A 473 -21.97 15.01 -3.29
C VAL A 473 -23.48 14.81 -3.49
N GLU A 474 -24.33 15.52 -2.73
CA GLU A 474 -25.79 15.44 -2.96
C GLU A 474 -26.20 15.99 -4.32
N THR A 475 -25.55 17.06 -4.78
CA THR A 475 -25.81 17.62 -6.11
C THR A 475 -25.55 16.57 -7.20
N MET A 476 -24.42 15.88 -7.13
CA MET A 476 -24.11 14.79 -8.06
C MET A 476 -25.07 13.62 -7.94
N LYS A 477 -25.47 13.25 -6.72
CA LYS A 477 -26.49 12.22 -6.50
C LYS A 477 -27.83 12.58 -7.15
N ASN A 478 -28.28 13.83 -6.99
CA ASN A 478 -29.52 14.32 -7.59
C ASN A 478 -29.44 14.33 -9.13
N ILE A 479 -28.30 14.75 -9.69
CA ILE A 479 -28.03 14.66 -11.14
C ILE A 479 -28.15 13.21 -11.61
N GLY A 480 -27.56 12.26 -10.88
CA GLY A 480 -27.63 10.84 -11.21
C GLY A 480 -29.05 10.26 -11.18
N GLN A 481 -29.94 10.84 -10.38
CA GLN A 481 -31.34 10.44 -10.24
C GLN A 481 -32.29 11.15 -11.22
N ASP A 482 -31.85 12.24 -11.87
CA ASP A 482 -32.64 12.96 -12.86
C ASP A 482 -32.78 12.12 -14.14
N PRO A 483 -34.00 11.79 -14.59
CA PRO A 483 -34.22 11.00 -15.81
C PRO A 483 -33.64 11.62 -17.09
N ASN A 484 -33.43 12.93 -17.14
CA ASN A 484 -32.86 13.63 -18.30
C ASN A 484 -31.33 13.66 -18.29
N LEU A 485 -30.72 13.46 -17.12
CA LEU A 485 -29.27 13.48 -16.94
C LEU A 485 -28.75 12.07 -16.64
N GLY A 486 -29.14 11.45 -15.53
CA GLY A 486 -28.85 10.05 -15.22
C GLY A 486 -27.42 9.76 -14.77
N CYS A 487 -27.13 8.49 -14.50
CA CYS A 487 -25.82 8.02 -14.06
C CYS A 487 -24.70 8.25 -15.10
N GLY A 488 -23.45 8.33 -14.63
CA GLY A 488 -22.29 8.52 -15.49
C GLY A 488 -20.99 8.78 -14.73
N ARG A 489 -19.87 8.73 -15.45
CA ARG A 489 -18.54 9.03 -14.90
C ARG A 489 -18.36 10.54 -14.72
N ALA A 490 -17.79 10.94 -13.59
CA ALA A 490 -17.42 12.31 -13.32
C ALA A 490 -15.89 12.47 -13.29
N LEU A 491 -15.38 13.49 -13.98
CA LEU A 491 -14.03 14.01 -13.77
C LEU A 491 -14.14 15.33 -13.03
N TRP A 492 -13.36 15.51 -11.99
CA TRP A 492 -13.32 16.72 -11.19
C TRP A 492 -11.94 17.38 -11.29
N GLU A 493 -11.92 18.70 -11.23
CA GLU A 493 -10.68 19.48 -11.29
C GLU A 493 -9.78 19.18 -10.07
N ASN A 494 -8.50 18.91 -10.34
CA ASN A 494 -7.50 18.74 -9.30
C ASN A 494 -7.15 20.10 -8.67
N ASN A 495 -7.22 20.18 -7.34
CA ASN A 495 -6.83 21.39 -6.62
C ASN A 495 -6.35 21.05 -5.19
N GLY A 496 -5.25 21.68 -4.75
CA GLY A 496 -4.72 21.49 -3.39
C GLY A 496 -5.65 22.00 -2.27
N GLU A 497 -6.51 22.98 -2.57
CA GLU A 497 -7.52 23.51 -1.63
C GLU A 497 -8.51 22.43 -1.18
N LEU A 498 -8.72 21.38 -1.99
CA LEU A 498 -9.61 20.27 -1.66
C LEU A 498 -9.22 19.54 -0.38
N ASN A 499 -7.98 19.70 0.10
CA ASN A 499 -7.57 19.22 1.41
C ASN A 499 -8.43 19.78 2.56
N LYS A 500 -9.13 20.91 2.38
CA LYS A 500 -10.11 21.43 3.35
C LYS A 500 -11.26 20.45 3.64
N TYR A 501 -11.57 19.55 2.70
CA TYR A 501 -12.53 18.45 2.90
C TYR A 501 -11.93 17.26 3.65
N GLY A 502 -10.64 17.30 3.98
CA GLY A 502 -9.91 16.29 4.73
C GLY A 502 -8.86 15.55 3.91
N THR A 503 -8.92 15.59 2.58
CA THR A 503 -7.90 15.09 1.64
C THR A 503 -8.15 15.71 0.27
N THR A 504 -7.09 15.94 -0.51
CA THR A 504 -7.22 16.43 -1.89
C THR A 504 -7.98 15.46 -2.80
N MET A 505 -8.13 14.21 -2.37
CA MET A 505 -8.72 13.09 -3.11
C MET A 505 -10.18 12.80 -2.71
N SER A 506 -10.83 13.72 -2.01
CA SER A 506 -12.14 13.51 -1.40
C SER A 506 -13.26 13.09 -2.37
N LEU A 507 -13.19 13.50 -3.64
CA LEU A 507 -14.16 13.16 -4.69
C LEU A 507 -13.90 11.80 -5.36
N MET A 508 -12.84 11.08 -4.99
CA MET A 508 -12.72 9.64 -5.31
C MET A 508 -13.88 8.84 -4.68
N LEU A 509 -14.50 9.34 -3.61
CA LEU A 509 -15.64 8.70 -2.94
C LEU A 509 -17.02 9.02 -3.55
N LEU A 510 -17.12 9.80 -4.63
CA LEU A 510 -18.40 9.98 -5.35
C LEU A 510 -19.16 8.66 -5.59
N PRO A 511 -18.53 7.58 -6.11
CA PRO A 511 -19.21 6.28 -6.28
C PRO A 511 -19.67 5.68 -4.95
N HIS A 512 -18.91 5.84 -3.86
CA HIS A 512 -19.31 5.36 -2.54
C HIS A 512 -20.60 6.04 -2.06
N TRP A 513 -20.70 7.36 -2.20
CA TRP A 513 -21.87 8.12 -1.73
C TRP A 513 -23.08 8.02 -2.64
N THR A 514 -22.87 7.72 -3.92
CA THR A 514 -23.93 7.63 -4.94
C THR A 514 -24.29 6.20 -5.32
N LYS A 515 -23.74 5.19 -4.61
CA LYS A 515 -23.95 3.76 -4.86
C LYS A 515 -23.61 3.36 -6.31
N GLY A 516 -22.48 3.83 -6.81
CA GLY A 516 -21.98 3.55 -8.15
C GLY A 516 -22.67 4.30 -9.30
N CYS A 517 -23.73 5.07 -9.04
CA CYS A 517 -24.40 5.83 -10.11
C CYS A 517 -23.52 6.96 -10.67
N ILE A 518 -22.82 7.70 -9.82
CA ILE A 518 -21.81 8.67 -10.26
C ILE A 518 -20.43 8.10 -9.97
N GLY A 519 -19.77 7.60 -11.01
CA GLY A 519 -18.38 7.18 -10.95
C GLY A 519 -17.42 8.37 -10.81
N SER A 520 -16.18 8.10 -10.46
CA SER A 520 -15.09 9.08 -10.40
C SER A 520 -13.99 8.68 -11.36
N MET A 521 -13.50 9.58 -12.20
CA MET A 521 -12.39 9.24 -13.11
C MET A 521 -11.06 9.10 -12.38
N GLU A 522 -11.00 9.57 -11.13
CA GLU A 522 -9.86 9.44 -10.24
C GLU A 522 -10.20 8.48 -9.08
N GLY A 523 -9.24 7.65 -8.66
CA GLY A 523 -9.41 6.63 -7.63
C GLY A 523 -8.12 6.36 -6.86
N LEU A 524 -8.14 5.45 -5.89
CA LEU A 524 -6.91 5.17 -5.12
C LEU A 524 -5.99 4.14 -5.81
N ASN A 525 -6.58 3.22 -6.56
CA ASN A 525 -5.87 2.07 -7.09
C ASN A 525 -5.23 2.37 -8.47
N PHE A 526 -4.34 3.36 -8.53
CA PHE A 526 -3.76 3.88 -9.77
C PHE A 526 -3.23 2.77 -10.69
N GLU A 527 -2.50 1.82 -10.13
CA GLU A 527 -1.79 0.80 -10.90
C GLU A 527 -2.72 -0.31 -11.41
N ALA A 528 -3.98 -0.34 -10.97
CA ALA A 528 -4.91 -1.40 -11.32
C ALA A 528 -5.58 -1.22 -12.70
N ALA A 529 -5.67 0.02 -13.21
CA ALA A 529 -6.41 0.32 -14.43
C ALA A 529 -5.47 0.75 -15.55
N GLY A 530 -5.47 0.06 -16.69
CA GLY A 530 -4.66 0.46 -17.85
C GLY A 530 -5.04 1.82 -18.46
N THR A 531 -6.14 2.41 -18.01
CA THR A 531 -6.67 3.72 -18.40
C THR A 531 -6.20 4.88 -17.52
N THR A 532 -5.52 4.60 -16.40
CA THR A 532 -4.98 5.60 -15.46
C THR A 532 -4.15 6.70 -16.13
N PRO A 533 -3.24 6.43 -17.09
CA PRO A 533 -2.46 7.47 -17.75
C PRO A 533 -3.32 8.49 -18.49
N TYR A 534 -4.35 8.03 -19.20
CA TYR A 534 -5.24 8.89 -19.98
C TYR A 534 -6.16 9.71 -19.08
N HIS A 535 -6.56 9.15 -17.93
CA HIS A 535 -7.22 9.95 -16.90
C HIS A 535 -6.33 11.12 -16.48
N PHE A 536 -5.06 10.90 -16.12
CA PHE A 536 -4.21 12.00 -15.66
C PHE A 536 -3.92 13.05 -16.75
N ILE A 537 -3.77 12.63 -18.01
CA ILE A 537 -3.69 13.56 -19.16
C ILE A 537 -4.97 14.41 -19.25
N THR A 538 -6.14 13.78 -19.11
CA THR A 538 -7.44 14.47 -19.13
C THR A 538 -7.61 15.40 -17.95
N ALA A 539 -7.25 14.96 -16.74
CA ALA A 539 -7.36 15.73 -15.51
C ALA A 539 -6.46 16.97 -15.57
N ALA A 540 -5.24 16.86 -16.08
CA ALA A 540 -4.37 18.00 -16.32
C ALA A 540 -5.00 18.99 -17.31
N ALA A 541 -5.48 18.51 -18.46
CA ALA A 541 -6.13 19.37 -19.46
C ALA A 541 -7.37 20.11 -18.95
N MET A 542 -8.10 19.50 -18.02
CA MET A 542 -9.30 20.11 -17.43
C MET A 542 -9.02 20.92 -16.17
N SER A 543 -7.83 20.85 -15.58
CA SER A 543 -7.51 21.56 -14.32
C SER A 543 -6.65 22.79 -14.58
N LYS A 544 -6.77 23.82 -13.73
CA LYS A 544 -5.82 24.95 -13.76
C LYS A 544 -4.36 24.48 -13.68
N GLN A 545 -4.11 23.50 -12.82
CA GLN A 545 -2.82 22.83 -12.66
C GLN A 545 -3.06 21.47 -11.99
N SER A 546 -2.37 20.43 -12.45
CA SER A 546 -2.40 19.10 -11.83
C SER A 546 -1.05 18.71 -11.21
N SER A 547 -1.08 17.75 -10.27
CA SER A 547 0.11 17.18 -9.63
C SER A 547 0.89 16.21 -10.53
N ASN A 548 0.25 15.70 -11.59
CA ASN A 548 0.87 14.88 -12.65
C ASN A 548 1.65 13.66 -12.12
N PRO A 549 1.00 12.74 -11.37
CA PRO A 549 1.69 11.70 -10.60
C PRO A 549 2.28 10.56 -11.44
N VAL A 550 1.78 10.32 -12.66
CA VAL A 550 2.43 9.37 -13.59
C VAL A 550 3.57 10.12 -14.26
N ARG A 551 4.82 9.76 -13.95
CA ARG A 551 5.98 10.43 -14.54
C ARG A 551 6.11 10.12 -16.03
N GLU A 552 6.90 10.93 -16.71
CA GLU A 552 7.20 10.83 -18.14
C GLU A 552 6.02 11.07 -19.11
N LEU A 553 4.77 11.14 -18.64
CA LEU A 553 3.65 11.56 -19.49
C LEU A 553 3.82 13.02 -19.95
N ARG A 554 3.15 13.34 -21.05
CA ARG A 554 3.07 14.69 -21.63
C ARG A 554 1.73 15.28 -21.21
N TYR A 555 1.76 16.39 -20.47
CA TYR A 555 0.57 17.01 -19.89
C TYR A 555 0.31 18.37 -20.54
N ASP A 556 -0.97 18.67 -20.78
CA ASP A 556 -1.45 19.90 -21.42
C ASP A 556 -2.30 20.71 -20.43
N ASP A 557 -1.73 21.22 -19.33
CA ASP A 557 -2.50 21.86 -18.24
C ASP A 557 -3.43 23.00 -18.73
N ASN A 558 -4.64 23.06 -18.18
CA ASN A 558 -5.64 24.11 -18.38
C ASN A 558 -6.02 24.37 -19.86
N ASN A 559 -6.18 23.30 -20.65
CA ASN A 559 -6.59 23.34 -22.05
C ASN A 559 -7.88 22.54 -22.28
N ALA A 560 -9.03 23.13 -21.95
CA ALA A 560 -10.33 22.48 -22.14
C ALA A 560 -10.67 22.19 -23.60
N GLY A 561 -10.06 22.89 -24.57
CA GLY A 561 -10.22 22.61 -26.00
C GLY A 561 -9.76 21.20 -26.37
N LEU A 562 -8.60 20.77 -25.86
CA LEU A 562 -8.15 19.37 -25.94
C LEU A 562 -8.91 18.48 -24.95
N GLY A 563 -9.09 18.96 -23.73
CA GLY A 563 -9.69 18.21 -22.63
C GLY A 563 -11.11 17.71 -22.91
N VAL A 564 -11.94 18.46 -23.64
CA VAL A 564 -13.29 18.00 -24.06
C VAL A 564 -13.22 16.72 -24.88
N ARG A 565 -12.30 16.64 -25.85
CA ARG A 565 -12.13 15.42 -26.63
C ARG A 565 -11.68 14.27 -25.73
N TYR A 566 -10.72 14.52 -24.82
CA TYR A 566 -10.26 13.50 -23.88
C TYR A 566 -11.39 12.98 -22.98
N LEU A 567 -12.25 13.86 -22.48
CA LEU A 567 -13.45 13.51 -21.72
C LEU A 567 -14.40 12.61 -22.55
N GLN A 568 -14.64 12.97 -23.81
CA GLN A 568 -15.46 12.18 -24.73
C GLN A 568 -14.87 10.80 -24.95
N GLU A 569 -13.58 10.69 -25.29
CA GLU A 569 -12.92 9.40 -25.56
C GLU A 569 -12.89 8.47 -24.34
N LEU A 570 -12.88 9.02 -23.13
CA LEU A 570 -12.99 8.27 -21.89
C LEU A 570 -14.43 8.03 -21.42
N GLY A 571 -15.44 8.49 -22.18
CA GLY A 571 -16.85 8.34 -21.82
C GLY A 571 -17.21 9.05 -20.52
N VAL A 572 -16.57 10.20 -20.25
CA VAL A 572 -16.84 11.02 -19.07
C VAL A 572 -18.08 11.85 -19.33
N ARG A 573 -19.14 11.60 -18.56
CA ARG A 573 -20.43 12.29 -18.72
C ARG A 573 -20.48 13.63 -18.02
N TYR A 574 -19.76 13.77 -16.91
CA TYR A 574 -19.77 14.97 -16.08
C TYR A 574 -18.37 15.52 -15.84
N TYR A 575 -18.20 16.81 -16.04
CA TYR A 575 -17.01 17.54 -15.63
C TYR A 575 -17.35 18.51 -14.50
N MET A 576 -16.60 18.46 -13.40
CA MET A 576 -16.77 19.31 -12.23
C MET A 576 -15.60 20.30 -12.13
N ALA A 577 -15.84 21.55 -12.52
CA ALA A 577 -14.85 22.63 -12.45
C ALA A 577 -14.92 23.35 -11.10
N PHE A 578 -13.78 23.84 -10.61
CA PHE A 578 -13.64 24.47 -9.29
C PHE A 578 -13.03 25.88 -9.36
N THR A 579 -11.91 26.05 -10.08
CA THR A 579 -11.21 27.33 -10.19
C THR A 579 -11.82 28.23 -11.26
N ALA A 580 -11.66 29.54 -11.11
CA ALA A 580 -12.14 30.50 -12.09
C ALA A 580 -11.51 30.28 -13.47
N GLU A 581 -10.25 29.87 -13.52
CA GLU A 581 -9.50 29.58 -14.74
C GLU A 581 -10.08 28.37 -15.49
N ALA A 582 -10.29 27.25 -14.79
CA ALA A 582 -10.87 26.06 -15.40
C ALA A 582 -12.34 26.26 -15.79
N ILE A 583 -13.11 26.99 -14.98
CA ILE A 583 -14.50 27.40 -15.31
C ILE A 583 -14.52 28.27 -16.57
N SER A 584 -13.60 29.22 -16.70
CA SER A 584 -13.48 30.08 -17.88
C SER A 584 -13.18 29.26 -19.14
N GLN A 585 -12.20 28.35 -19.07
CA GLN A 585 -11.88 27.41 -20.15
C GLN A 585 -13.06 26.53 -20.54
N ALA A 586 -13.80 26.00 -19.55
CA ALA A 586 -14.97 25.17 -19.78
C ALA A 586 -16.11 25.94 -20.45
N ASN A 587 -16.37 27.19 -20.03
CA ASN A 587 -17.42 28.04 -20.60
C ASN A 587 -17.18 28.42 -22.07
N MET A 588 -15.94 28.30 -22.56
CA MET A 588 -15.62 28.50 -23.98
C MET A 588 -15.96 27.29 -24.86
N GLN A 589 -16.27 26.12 -24.27
CA GLN A 589 -16.51 24.89 -25.01
C GLN A 589 -18.01 24.61 -25.18
N ALA A 590 -18.49 24.60 -26.42
CA ALA A 590 -19.89 24.32 -26.72
C ALA A 590 -20.35 22.92 -26.28
N ALA A 591 -19.42 21.96 -26.20
CA ALA A 591 -19.71 20.58 -25.78
C ALA A 591 -19.85 20.41 -24.25
N LEU A 592 -19.61 21.46 -23.47
CA LEU A 592 -19.76 21.46 -22.01
C LEU A 592 -21.01 22.27 -21.63
N VAL A 593 -22.10 21.57 -21.35
CA VAL A 593 -23.38 22.19 -21.00
C VAL A 593 -23.47 22.25 -19.48
N LYS A 594 -23.50 23.47 -18.91
CA LYS A 594 -23.69 23.64 -17.46
C LYS A 594 -25.04 23.05 -17.02
N VAL A 595 -25.03 22.12 -16.08
CA VAL A 595 -26.24 21.47 -15.54
C VAL A 595 -26.49 21.80 -14.07
N ALA A 596 -25.46 22.15 -13.30
CA ALA A 596 -25.62 22.53 -11.90
C ALA A 596 -24.47 23.41 -11.40
N GLN A 597 -24.66 23.96 -10.20
CA GLN A 597 -23.62 24.63 -9.43
C GLN A 597 -23.85 24.36 -7.94
N SER A 598 -22.78 24.01 -7.22
CA SER A 598 -22.81 23.72 -5.77
C SER A 598 -21.62 24.38 -5.09
N GLY A 599 -21.86 25.52 -4.45
CA GLY A 599 -20.78 26.34 -3.88
C GLY A 599 -19.78 26.75 -4.97
N PRO A 600 -18.48 26.47 -4.80
CA PRO A 600 -17.46 26.78 -5.82
C PRO A 600 -17.50 25.85 -7.04
N TRP A 601 -18.20 24.71 -6.97
CA TRP A 601 -18.22 23.73 -8.04
C TRP A 601 -19.24 24.11 -9.13
N VAL A 602 -18.82 24.12 -10.39
CA VAL A 602 -19.69 24.19 -11.56
C VAL A 602 -19.65 22.85 -12.29
N ILE A 603 -20.83 22.25 -12.49
CA ILE A 603 -20.97 20.92 -13.07
C ILE A 603 -21.47 21.05 -14.50
N TYR A 604 -20.72 20.48 -15.44
CA TYR A 604 -21.02 20.43 -16.86
C TYR A 604 -21.35 18.99 -17.27
N LYS A 605 -22.39 18.82 -18.09
CA LYS A 605 -22.60 17.62 -18.89
C LYS A 605 -21.71 17.71 -20.13
N VAL A 606 -21.01 16.63 -20.42
CA VAL A 606 -20.16 16.49 -21.61
C VAL A 606 -21.00 15.84 -22.72
N GLU A 607 -21.20 16.55 -23.82
CA GLU A 607 -21.88 16.00 -24.99
C GLU A 607 -21.02 14.97 -25.72
N ALA A 608 -21.65 14.01 -26.43
CA ALA A 608 -20.98 12.93 -27.18
C ALA A 608 -20.06 12.01 -26.33
N SER A 609 -20.45 11.77 -25.08
CA SER A 609 -19.71 10.95 -24.10
C SER A 609 -20.25 9.53 -23.94
N ASP A 610 -21.00 9.01 -24.92
CA ASP A 610 -21.59 7.66 -24.87
C ASP A 610 -20.54 6.57 -24.62
N LEU A 611 -20.90 5.56 -23.83
CA LEU A 611 -20.00 4.46 -23.47
C LEU A 611 -19.79 3.45 -24.61
N VAL A 612 -20.78 3.32 -25.51
CA VAL A 612 -20.73 2.40 -26.64
C VAL A 612 -20.98 3.22 -27.91
N VAL A 613 -20.01 3.22 -28.81
CA VAL A 613 -19.98 4.12 -29.97
C VAL A 613 -19.75 3.30 -31.25
N PRO A 614 -20.59 3.44 -32.28
CA PRO A 614 -20.35 2.79 -33.57
C PRO A 614 -19.10 3.37 -34.23
N MET A 615 -18.27 2.51 -34.84
CA MET A 615 -17.08 2.97 -35.53
C MET A 615 -17.40 3.34 -36.98
N SER A 616 -16.92 4.51 -37.42
CA SER A 616 -17.01 4.95 -38.81
C SER A 616 -15.83 4.52 -39.67
N VAL A 617 -14.70 4.16 -39.05
CA VAL A 617 -13.47 3.75 -39.73
C VAL A 617 -13.00 2.41 -39.17
N GLN A 618 -12.59 1.51 -40.06
CA GLN A 618 -12.07 0.20 -39.65
C GLN A 618 -10.81 0.38 -38.79
N PRO A 619 -10.71 -0.29 -37.63
CA PRO A 619 -9.49 -0.27 -36.82
C PRO A 619 -8.27 -0.81 -37.57
N VAL A 620 -7.09 -0.42 -37.10
CA VAL A 620 -5.80 -0.92 -37.63
C VAL A 620 -5.06 -1.71 -36.54
N ILE A 621 -4.60 -2.91 -36.88
CA ILE A 621 -3.80 -3.73 -35.97
C ILE A 621 -2.39 -3.14 -35.90
N VAL A 622 -1.95 -2.78 -34.69
CA VAL A 622 -0.62 -2.22 -34.47
C VAL A 622 0.25 -3.23 -33.75
N THR A 623 1.34 -3.58 -34.39
CA THR A 623 2.36 -4.48 -33.84
C THR A 623 3.58 -3.70 -33.37
N SER A 624 4.34 -4.32 -32.47
CA SER A 624 5.69 -3.86 -32.14
C SER A 624 6.60 -5.05 -31.95
N LYS A 625 7.80 -4.95 -32.51
CA LYS A 625 8.86 -5.96 -32.42
C LYS A 625 9.94 -5.57 -31.40
N VAL A 626 9.88 -4.36 -30.85
CA VAL A 626 10.98 -3.76 -30.07
C VAL A 626 10.47 -3.13 -28.78
N GLY A 627 11.19 -3.41 -27.69
CA GLY A 627 10.94 -2.82 -26.37
C GLY A 627 9.97 -3.61 -25.50
N ASP A 628 9.68 -3.07 -24.31
CA ASP A 628 8.70 -3.62 -23.38
C ASP A 628 7.27 -3.49 -23.95
N PRO A 629 6.49 -4.58 -24.08
CA PRO A 629 5.13 -4.52 -24.61
C PRO A 629 4.18 -3.61 -23.82
N LYS A 630 4.38 -3.50 -22.50
CA LYS A 630 3.56 -2.63 -21.63
C LYS A 630 3.86 -1.16 -21.94
N GLU A 631 5.13 -0.77 -21.93
CA GLU A 631 5.57 0.59 -22.32
C GLU A 631 5.13 0.94 -23.75
N ARG A 632 5.31 0.02 -24.70
CA ARG A 632 4.92 0.28 -26.09
C ARG A 632 3.42 0.51 -26.26
N TRP A 633 2.58 -0.22 -25.53
CA TRP A 633 1.15 0.01 -25.57
C TRP A 633 0.77 1.37 -24.96
N LEU A 634 1.48 1.80 -23.91
CA LEU A 634 1.34 3.15 -23.36
C LEU A 634 1.66 4.19 -24.44
N GLU A 635 2.80 4.08 -25.12
CA GLU A 635 3.21 4.96 -26.23
C GLU A 635 2.16 5.03 -27.35
N ILE A 636 1.67 3.87 -27.83
CA ILE A 636 0.63 3.80 -28.86
C ILE A 636 -0.65 4.51 -28.39
N GLY A 637 -1.09 4.19 -27.17
CA GLY A 637 -2.31 4.75 -26.63
C GLY A 637 -2.22 6.25 -26.41
N THR A 638 -1.12 6.77 -25.85
CA THR A 638 -0.95 8.22 -25.62
C THR A 638 -0.77 8.97 -26.91
N SER A 639 -0.08 8.38 -27.90
CA SER A 639 0.09 8.99 -29.22
C SER A 639 -1.24 9.13 -29.95
N TRP A 640 -2.08 8.09 -29.98
CA TRP A 640 -3.43 8.23 -30.56
C TRP A 640 -4.32 9.18 -29.75
N PHE A 641 -4.22 9.12 -28.41
CA PHE A 641 -5.05 9.95 -27.54
C PHE A 641 -4.73 11.45 -27.69
N GLN A 642 -3.45 11.84 -27.72
CA GLN A 642 -3.05 13.24 -27.83
C GLN A 642 -2.86 13.72 -29.27
N HIS A 643 -2.50 12.83 -30.20
CA HIS A 643 -2.17 13.13 -31.60
C HIS A 643 -2.95 12.24 -32.59
N PRO A 644 -4.30 12.27 -32.57
CA PRO A 644 -5.11 11.46 -33.49
C PRO A 644 -4.85 11.78 -34.97
N GLU A 645 -4.37 13.00 -35.27
CA GLU A 645 -4.04 13.45 -36.63
C GLU A 645 -2.96 12.58 -37.29
N ASP A 646 -2.13 11.91 -36.50
CA ASP A 646 -1.10 10.97 -36.98
C ASP A 646 -1.67 9.58 -37.33
N TRP A 647 -2.95 9.33 -37.00
CA TRP A 647 -3.58 8.02 -37.08
C TRP A 647 -4.88 8.07 -37.87
N ALA A 648 -4.87 7.60 -39.12
CA ALA A 648 -6.07 7.57 -39.96
C ALA A 648 -7.14 6.57 -39.48
N ALA A 649 -6.78 5.65 -38.58
CA ALA A 649 -7.66 4.67 -37.93
C ALA A 649 -7.19 4.42 -36.50
N VAL A 650 -8.11 4.03 -35.60
CA VAL A 650 -7.75 3.74 -34.21
C VAL A 650 -6.89 2.48 -34.09
N PRO A 651 -5.78 2.51 -33.32
CA PRO A 651 -4.95 1.35 -33.05
C PRO A 651 -5.63 0.26 -32.22
N VAL A 652 -5.51 -1.00 -32.65
CA VAL A 652 -5.89 -2.19 -31.87
C VAL A 652 -4.71 -3.15 -31.71
N ALA A 653 -4.64 -3.85 -30.57
CA ALA A 653 -3.57 -4.83 -30.31
C ALA A 653 -3.73 -6.13 -31.11
N SER A 654 -4.97 -6.46 -31.47
CA SER A 654 -5.36 -7.66 -32.21
C SER A 654 -6.73 -7.46 -32.84
N GLY A 655 -7.09 -8.33 -33.77
CA GLY A 655 -8.36 -8.28 -34.50
C GLY A 655 -8.40 -9.31 -35.63
N PRO A 656 -9.46 -9.33 -36.45
CA PRO A 656 -9.55 -10.16 -37.65
C PRO A 656 -8.34 -9.97 -38.58
N ASP A 657 -7.93 -11.06 -39.25
CA ASP A 657 -6.81 -11.04 -40.20
C ASP A 657 -7.04 -10.16 -41.43
N SER A 658 -8.30 -9.78 -41.68
CA SER A 658 -8.69 -8.83 -42.73
C SER A 658 -8.36 -7.37 -42.40
N TRP A 659 -8.09 -7.02 -41.15
CA TRP A 659 -7.72 -5.66 -40.77
C TRP A 659 -6.27 -5.37 -41.17
N GLN A 660 -6.02 -4.13 -41.62
CA GLN A 660 -4.68 -3.67 -41.96
C GLN A 660 -3.76 -3.81 -40.73
N LYS A 661 -2.54 -4.31 -40.94
CA LYS A 661 -1.51 -4.47 -39.91
C LYS A 661 -0.38 -3.49 -40.19
N VAL A 662 -0.03 -2.66 -39.21
CA VAL A 662 1.10 -1.70 -39.27
C VAL A 662 2.03 -1.88 -38.08
N GLU A 663 3.26 -1.39 -38.18
CA GLU A 663 4.21 -1.35 -37.08
C GLU A 663 4.23 0.05 -36.45
N ALA A 664 4.23 0.14 -35.11
CA ALA A 664 4.43 1.43 -34.42
C ALA A 664 5.93 1.78 -34.39
N VAL A 665 6.29 2.92 -34.96
CA VAL A 665 7.66 3.43 -34.97
C VAL A 665 7.75 4.73 -34.17
N VAL A 666 8.84 4.89 -33.43
CA VAL A 666 9.08 6.12 -32.66
C VAL A 666 9.33 7.28 -33.61
N ASP A 667 8.67 8.40 -33.37
CA ASP A 667 8.94 9.64 -34.09
C ASP A 667 10.13 10.37 -33.46
N LEU A 668 11.33 10.07 -33.96
CA LEU A 668 12.58 10.59 -33.42
C LEU A 668 12.64 12.14 -33.39
N ASN A 669 11.89 12.82 -34.24
CA ASN A 669 11.81 14.28 -34.26
C ASN A 669 11.07 14.87 -33.04
N ARG A 670 10.20 14.08 -32.38
CA ARG A 670 9.41 14.47 -31.21
C ARG A 670 9.86 13.78 -29.91
N ARG A 671 10.92 12.96 -29.98
CA ARG A 671 11.50 12.32 -28.80
C ARG A 671 12.03 13.37 -27.82
N GLN A 672 11.79 13.14 -26.53
CA GLN A 672 12.32 13.95 -25.44
C GLN A 672 13.00 13.04 -24.42
N GLY A 673 14.29 13.26 -24.22
CA GLY A 673 15.16 12.42 -23.40
C GLY A 673 15.41 11.03 -24.02
N GLU A 674 16.63 10.53 -23.82
CA GLU A 674 16.93 9.12 -24.08
C GLU A 674 16.36 8.23 -22.96
N PRO A 675 16.17 6.91 -23.16
CA PRO A 675 15.58 6.02 -22.16
C PRO A 675 16.27 6.02 -20.79
N THR A 676 17.53 6.44 -20.70
CA THR A 676 18.30 6.52 -19.45
C THR A 676 18.33 7.93 -18.83
N ASP A 677 17.70 8.92 -19.45
CA ASP A 677 17.71 10.31 -19.00
C ASP A 677 16.48 10.62 -18.12
N SER A 678 16.70 11.33 -17.02
CA SER A 678 15.65 11.94 -16.19
C SER A 678 14.67 12.84 -16.96
N SER A 679 15.09 13.42 -18.09
CA SER A 679 14.24 14.25 -18.95
C SER A 679 13.28 13.43 -19.83
N ARG A 680 13.40 12.09 -19.82
CA ARG A 680 12.59 11.16 -20.61
C ARG A 680 11.11 11.49 -20.51
N ARG A 681 10.45 11.50 -21.67
CA ARG A 681 8.99 11.45 -21.80
C ARG A 681 8.60 10.24 -22.62
N VAL A 682 7.42 9.67 -22.37
CA VAL A 682 6.84 8.61 -23.21
C VAL A 682 6.95 9.02 -24.68
N ASP A 683 7.49 8.11 -25.50
CA ASP A 683 7.72 8.39 -26.92
C ASP A 683 6.39 8.62 -27.64
N ILE A 684 6.41 9.55 -28.57
CA ILE A 684 5.35 9.66 -29.56
C ILE A 684 5.66 8.69 -30.69
N VAL A 685 4.69 7.85 -31.03
CA VAL A 685 4.81 6.83 -32.07
C VAL A 685 3.80 7.09 -33.18
N LYS A 686 4.19 6.72 -34.39
CA LYS A 686 3.39 6.83 -35.62
C LYS A 686 3.41 5.49 -36.37
N PRO A 687 2.47 5.22 -37.27
CA PRO A 687 2.53 4.03 -38.09
C PRO A 687 3.75 4.06 -39.03
N SER A 688 4.37 2.89 -39.25
CA SER A 688 5.52 2.71 -40.14
C SER A 688 5.21 3.01 -41.60
N GLU A 689 3.94 2.90 -41.97
CA GLU A 689 3.41 3.08 -43.31
C GLU A 689 2.09 3.83 -43.26
N THR A 690 1.66 4.40 -44.39
CA THR A 690 0.38 5.11 -44.46
C THR A 690 -0.78 4.14 -44.27
N ILE A 691 -1.66 4.44 -43.32
CA ILE A 691 -2.89 3.68 -43.09
C ILE A 691 -3.89 4.03 -44.19
N THR A 692 -4.38 3.02 -44.90
CA THR A 692 -5.45 3.20 -45.89
C THR A 692 -6.78 3.21 -45.15
N LYS A 693 -7.46 4.36 -45.13
CA LYS A 693 -8.73 4.52 -44.45
C LYS A 693 -9.81 3.66 -45.11
N VAL A 694 -10.44 2.77 -44.33
CA VAL A 694 -11.59 1.97 -44.76
C VAL A 694 -12.82 2.46 -44.02
N GLU A 695 -13.72 3.13 -44.74
CA GLU A 695 -14.99 3.60 -44.18
C GLU A 695 -15.91 2.41 -43.89
N LEU A 696 -16.52 2.43 -42.70
CA LEU A 696 -17.46 1.42 -42.26
C LEU A 696 -18.91 1.85 -42.55
N PRO A 697 -19.82 0.90 -42.78
CA PRO A 697 -21.24 1.21 -42.84
C PRO A 697 -21.73 1.85 -41.54
N ALA A 698 -22.62 2.83 -41.64
CA ALA A 698 -23.28 3.39 -40.46
C ALA A 698 -24.04 2.30 -39.68
N VAL A 699 -23.91 2.36 -38.35
CA VAL A 699 -24.55 1.50 -37.37
C VAL A 699 -25.17 2.37 -36.28
N GLN A 700 -26.35 1.99 -35.83
CA GLN A 700 -27.01 2.58 -34.67
C GLN A 700 -26.85 1.66 -33.48
N VAL A 701 -26.34 2.23 -32.38
CA VAL A 701 -26.29 1.57 -31.08
C VAL A 701 -27.46 2.08 -30.23
N SER A 702 -28.17 1.18 -29.58
CA SER A 702 -29.29 1.49 -28.69
C SER A 702 -29.30 0.57 -27.47
N ASN A 703 -30.14 0.89 -26.48
CA ASN A 703 -30.34 0.08 -25.28
C ASN A 703 -29.03 -0.27 -24.53
N THR A 704 -28.10 0.67 -24.47
CA THR A 704 -26.86 0.49 -23.71
C THR A 704 -27.18 0.43 -22.22
N VAL A 705 -26.89 -0.72 -21.59
CA VAL A 705 -27.07 -0.96 -20.16
C VAL A 705 -25.71 -1.28 -19.56
N LEU A 706 -25.29 -0.49 -18.58
CA LEU A 706 -24.12 -0.75 -17.76
C LEU A 706 -24.58 -1.37 -16.43
N GLU A 707 -24.13 -2.59 -16.18
CA GLU A 707 -24.28 -3.32 -14.92
C GLU A 707 -22.92 -3.34 -14.19
N ASP A 708 -22.86 -3.86 -12.96
CA ASP A 708 -21.64 -3.82 -12.14
C ASP A 708 -20.41 -4.48 -12.80
N GLU A 709 -20.61 -5.66 -13.42
CA GLU A 709 -19.56 -6.43 -14.09
C GLU A 709 -19.88 -6.74 -15.56
N SER A 710 -20.85 -6.04 -16.16
CA SER A 710 -21.26 -6.25 -17.55
C SER A 710 -21.70 -4.97 -18.24
N ILE A 711 -21.58 -4.96 -19.57
CA ILE A 711 -22.18 -3.95 -20.42
C ILE A 711 -22.84 -4.63 -21.62
N SER A 712 -24.10 -4.27 -21.89
CA SER A 712 -24.87 -4.81 -23.01
C SER A 712 -25.46 -3.69 -23.86
N PHE A 713 -25.66 -3.96 -25.14
CA PHE A 713 -26.24 -3.01 -26.08
C PHE A 713 -26.82 -3.73 -27.30
N THR A 714 -27.66 -3.02 -28.06
CA THR A 714 -28.24 -3.50 -29.31
C THR A 714 -27.66 -2.73 -30.49
N VAL A 715 -27.38 -3.43 -31.59
CA VAL A 715 -27.02 -2.85 -32.89
C VAL A 715 -28.08 -3.15 -33.94
N ASP A 716 -28.26 -2.24 -34.90
CA ASP A 716 -29.13 -2.46 -36.07
C ASP A 716 -28.45 -3.34 -37.14
N LYS A 717 -27.12 -3.33 -37.19
CA LYS A 717 -26.31 -4.09 -38.16
C LYS A 717 -25.15 -4.82 -37.48
N VAL A 718 -25.01 -6.10 -37.82
CA VAL A 718 -23.92 -6.97 -37.37
C VAL A 718 -22.69 -6.88 -38.31
N GLY A 719 -21.55 -7.35 -37.85
CA GLY A 719 -20.30 -7.41 -38.62
C GLY A 719 -19.53 -6.09 -38.71
N VAL A 720 -20.04 -5.00 -38.11
CA VAL A 720 -19.36 -3.71 -38.05
C VAL A 720 -18.78 -3.47 -36.65
N PRO A 721 -17.50 -3.10 -36.52
CA PRO A 721 -16.87 -2.86 -35.22
C PRO A 721 -17.58 -1.78 -34.38
N VAL A 722 -17.69 -2.03 -33.08
CA VAL A 722 -18.26 -1.11 -32.09
C VAL A 722 -17.26 -0.89 -30.96
N LEU A 723 -16.98 0.37 -30.64
CA LEU A 723 -16.12 0.79 -29.54
C LEU A 723 -16.90 0.74 -28.23
N VAL A 724 -16.31 0.13 -27.21
CA VAL A 724 -16.79 0.12 -25.82
C VAL A 724 -15.75 0.84 -24.97
N ARG A 725 -16.08 2.05 -24.51
CA ARG A 725 -15.26 2.91 -23.65
C ARG A 725 -15.23 2.39 -22.22
N MET A 726 -14.77 1.17 -22.03
CA MET A 726 -14.51 0.52 -20.75
C MET A 726 -13.10 -0.04 -20.77
N SER A 727 -12.36 0.13 -19.68
CA SER A 727 -10.95 -0.27 -19.63
C SER A 727 -10.79 -1.75 -19.97
N TYR A 728 -9.83 -2.06 -20.85
CA TYR A 728 -9.56 -3.43 -21.24
C TYR A 728 -8.81 -4.18 -20.14
N PHE A 729 -9.23 -5.42 -19.91
CA PHE A 729 -8.52 -6.43 -19.13
C PHE A 729 -8.82 -7.82 -19.72
N PRO A 730 -7.88 -8.78 -19.74
CA PRO A 730 -8.05 -10.08 -20.43
C PRO A 730 -9.19 -10.97 -19.91
N ASN A 731 -9.74 -10.66 -18.74
CA ASN A 731 -10.85 -11.41 -18.14
C ASN A 731 -12.22 -11.04 -18.71
N TRP A 732 -12.32 -9.97 -19.51
CA TRP A 732 -13.55 -9.66 -20.23
C TRP A 732 -13.87 -10.75 -21.25
N LYS A 733 -15.14 -11.17 -21.26
CA LYS A 733 -15.74 -12.11 -22.21
C LYS A 733 -16.83 -11.40 -22.97
N VAL A 734 -17.11 -11.89 -24.16
CA VAL A 734 -18.19 -11.37 -25.00
C VAL A 734 -19.06 -12.52 -25.50
N GLU A 735 -20.35 -12.26 -25.52
CA GLU A 735 -21.38 -13.09 -26.13
C GLU A 735 -21.92 -12.37 -27.37
N ASN A 736 -22.24 -13.12 -28.42
CA ASN A 736 -22.79 -12.59 -29.67
C ASN A 736 -21.91 -11.54 -30.38
N ALA A 737 -20.60 -11.59 -30.19
CA ALA A 737 -19.64 -10.80 -30.93
C ALA A 737 -18.27 -11.49 -30.96
N GLU A 738 -17.39 -11.06 -31.85
CA GLU A 738 -15.96 -11.38 -31.80
C GLU A 738 -15.21 -10.35 -30.94
N GLY A 739 -14.17 -10.80 -30.22
CA GLY A 739 -13.36 -9.98 -29.31
C GLY A 739 -13.52 -10.39 -27.83
N PRO A 740 -13.52 -9.44 -26.88
CA PRO A 740 -13.19 -8.02 -27.05
C PRO A 740 -11.70 -7.83 -27.36
N PHE A 741 -11.39 -6.98 -28.31
CA PHE A 741 -10.01 -6.63 -28.66
C PHE A 741 -9.58 -5.36 -27.92
N ARG A 742 -8.35 -5.34 -27.41
CA ARG A 742 -7.75 -4.16 -26.78
C ARG A 742 -7.53 -3.06 -27.83
N VAL A 743 -8.15 -1.90 -27.64
CA VAL A 743 -8.08 -0.73 -28.53
C VAL A 743 -7.49 0.46 -27.79
N ALA A 744 -6.79 1.38 -28.45
CA ALA A 744 -6.34 2.62 -27.83
C ALA A 744 -7.54 3.44 -27.32
N PRO A 745 -7.48 4.07 -26.13
CA PRO A 745 -6.36 4.14 -25.20
C PRO A 745 -6.54 3.11 -24.06
N ASN A 746 -6.42 1.82 -24.34
CA ASN A 746 -6.77 0.73 -23.41
C ASN A 746 -8.27 0.53 -23.16
N MET A 747 -9.10 0.67 -24.20
CA MET A 747 -10.53 0.34 -24.18
C MET A 747 -10.79 -0.98 -24.92
N MET A 748 -12.06 -1.31 -25.18
CA MET A 748 -12.46 -2.53 -25.88
C MET A 748 -13.14 -2.22 -27.22
N VAL A 749 -12.90 -3.04 -28.24
CA VAL A 749 -13.69 -3.08 -29.47
C VAL A 749 -14.23 -4.49 -29.69
N VAL A 750 -15.47 -4.60 -30.16
CA VAL A 750 -16.14 -5.87 -30.48
C VAL A 750 -16.77 -5.82 -31.86
N ILE A 751 -16.94 -6.98 -32.48
CA ILE A 751 -17.60 -7.11 -33.80
C ILE A 751 -18.87 -7.93 -33.60
N PRO A 752 -20.07 -7.31 -33.56
CA PRO A 752 -21.32 -8.02 -33.29
C PRO A 752 -21.56 -9.14 -34.32
N THR A 753 -21.94 -10.32 -33.84
CA THR A 753 -22.42 -11.46 -34.66
C THR A 753 -23.93 -11.67 -34.52
N SER A 754 -24.55 -11.05 -33.51
CA SER A 754 -25.99 -10.86 -33.36
C SER A 754 -26.31 -9.39 -33.04
N ASN A 755 -27.59 -9.01 -33.14
CA ASN A 755 -28.05 -7.66 -32.82
C ASN A 755 -27.92 -7.33 -31.33
N GLU A 756 -27.93 -8.32 -30.44
CA GLU A 756 -27.78 -8.12 -28.99
C GLU A 756 -26.40 -8.59 -28.54
N VAL A 757 -25.59 -7.66 -28.02
CA VAL A 757 -24.21 -7.93 -27.57
C VAL A 757 -24.12 -7.76 -26.06
N ARG A 758 -23.41 -8.68 -25.41
CA ARG A 758 -23.14 -8.62 -23.96
C ARG A 758 -21.67 -8.89 -23.69
N LEU A 759 -21.01 -7.95 -23.03
CA LEU A 759 -19.69 -8.14 -22.45
C LEU A 759 -19.82 -8.34 -20.95
N HIS A 760 -19.08 -9.27 -20.37
CA HIS A 760 -19.04 -9.48 -18.92
C HIS A 760 -17.64 -9.83 -18.42
N TYR A 761 -17.31 -9.41 -17.21
CA TYR A 761 -16.04 -9.76 -16.55
C TYR A 761 -16.17 -11.11 -15.83
N GLY A 762 -15.24 -12.02 -16.12
CA GLY A 762 -15.30 -13.40 -15.63
C GLY A 762 -13.99 -13.96 -15.12
N TYR A 763 -14.03 -15.19 -14.62
CA TYR A 763 -12.82 -15.93 -14.22
C TYR A 763 -12.09 -16.51 -15.43
N SER A 764 -10.77 -16.50 -15.35
CA SER A 764 -9.86 -17.21 -16.25
C SER A 764 -9.52 -18.60 -15.70
N PHE A 765 -8.90 -19.44 -16.53
CA PHE A 765 -8.34 -20.73 -16.08
C PHE A 765 -7.35 -20.56 -14.91
N ILE A 766 -6.56 -19.49 -14.93
CA ILE A 766 -5.57 -19.19 -13.89
C ILE A 766 -6.27 -18.94 -12.55
N ASP A 767 -7.43 -18.27 -12.57
CA ASP A 767 -8.19 -17.99 -11.35
C ASP A 767 -8.70 -19.29 -10.70
N PHE A 768 -9.28 -20.19 -11.49
CA PHE A 768 -9.72 -21.50 -11.01
C PHE A 768 -8.54 -22.34 -10.47
N PHE A 769 -7.41 -22.36 -11.18
CA PHE A 769 -6.22 -23.05 -10.73
C PHE A 769 -5.66 -22.47 -9.42
N ALA A 770 -5.68 -21.14 -9.28
CA ALA A 770 -5.24 -20.45 -8.07
C ALA A 770 -6.11 -20.78 -6.85
N TYR A 771 -7.44 -20.80 -7.02
CA TYR A 771 -8.36 -21.26 -5.97
C TYR A 771 -8.13 -22.73 -5.60
N PHE A 772 -7.91 -23.60 -6.58
CA PHE A 772 -7.59 -25.01 -6.33
C PHE A 772 -6.30 -25.16 -5.49
N MET A 773 -5.25 -24.40 -5.80
CA MET A 773 -3.99 -24.41 -5.04
C MET A 773 -4.19 -23.91 -3.61
N THR A 774 -5.02 -22.88 -3.41
CA THR A 774 -5.39 -22.43 -2.06
C THR A 774 -6.21 -23.45 -1.30
N PHE A 775 -7.16 -24.11 -1.94
CA PHE A 775 -7.90 -25.22 -1.32
C PHE A 775 -6.96 -26.34 -0.88
N LEU A 776 -5.96 -26.70 -1.69
CA LEU A 776 -4.94 -27.68 -1.33
C LEU A 776 -4.11 -27.23 -0.11
N GLY A 777 -3.79 -25.94 -0.01
CA GLY A 777 -3.13 -25.35 1.16
C GLY A 777 -3.97 -25.50 2.43
N VAL A 778 -5.26 -25.14 2.36
CA VAL A 778 -6.21 -25.29 3.48
C VAL A 778 -6.39 -26.76 3.87
N ALA A 779 -6.54 -27.66 2.90
CA ALA A 779 -6.64 -29.10 3.13
C ALA A 779 -5.37 -29.66 3.81
N THR A 780 -4.19 -29.20 3.38
CA THR A 780 -2.90 -29.58 4.00
C THR A 780 -2.86 -29.18 5.47
N MET A 781 -3.32 -27.96 5.80
CA MET A 781 -3.42 -27.52 7.18
C MET A 781 -4.38 -28.40 7.99
N ALA A 782 -5.57 -28.67 7.47
CA ALA A 782 -6.59 -29.47 8.14
C ALA A 782 -6.12 -30.91 8.43
N VAL A 783 -5.51 -31.58 7.44
CA VAL A 783 -4.96 -32.94 7.59
C VAL A 783 -3.84 -32.97 8.63
N ARG A 784 -2.91 -32.01 8.57
CA ARG A 784 -1.79 -31.92 9.53
C ARG A 784 -2.26 -31.59 10.94
N TRP A 785 -3.32 -30.80 11.09
CA TRP A 785 -3.93 -30.49 12.38
C TRP A 785 -4.62 -31.73 12.98
N ARG A 786 -5.42 -32.44 12.18
CA ARG A 786 -6.09 -33.69 12.61
C ARG A 786 -5.09 -34.78 12.98
N GLY A 787 -4.02 -34.96 12.20
CA GLY A 787 -2.95 -35.92 12.51
C GLY A 787 -2.33 -35.69 13.89
N ARG A 788 -2.11 -34.43 14.28
CA ARG A 788 -1.61 -34.08 15.63
C ARG A 788 -2.61 -34.40 16.73
N GLN A 789 -3.91 -34.16 16.52
CA GLN A 789 -4.94 -34.50 17.51
C GLN A 789 -5.01 -36.01 17.73
N VAL A 790 -4.97 -36.81 16.65
CA VAL A 790 -4.96 -38.28 16.75
C VAL A 790 -3.72 -38.78 17.49
N GLU A 791 -2.54 -38.25 17.19
CA GLU A 791 -1.31 -38.63 17.90
C GLU A 791 -1.35 -38.25 19.38
N ARG A 792 -1.91 -37.07 19.71
CA ARG A 792 -2.11 -36.63 21.10
C ARG A 792 -3.07 -37.54 21.84
N ASN A 793 -4.20 -37.90 21.22
CA ASN A 793 -5.20 -38.77 21.83
C ASN A 793 -4.63 -40.20 22.02
N ARG A 794 -3.85 -40.72 21.07
CA ARG A 794 -3.13 -42.01 21.25
C ARG A 794 -2.14 -41.96 22.41
N LYS A 795 -1.39 -40.86 22.58
CA LYS A 795 -0.47 -40.68 23.74
C LYS A 795 -1.19 -40.54 25.08
N LEU A 796 -2.42 -40.03 25.07
CA LEU A 796 -3.26 -39.94 26.28
C LEU A 796 -3.93 -41.28 26.61
N LEU A 797 -4.25 -42.11 25.61
CA LEU A 797 -4.81 -43.45 25.80
C LEU A 797 -3.76 -44.53 26.12
N SER A 798 -2.48 -44.24 25.92
CA SER A 798 -1.34 -45.12 26.25
C SER A 798 -0.62 -44.74 27.54
N ARG A 799 -1.13 -43.73 28.25
CA ARG A 799 -0.75 -43.35 29.61
C ARG A 799 -1.92 -43.65 30.52
#